data_AF-A0A8H5LS67-F1
#
_entry.id   AF-A0A8H5LS67-F1
#
_cell.length_a   1.000
_cell.length_b   1.000
_cell.length_c   1.000
_cell.angle_alpha   90.00
_cell.angle_beta   90.00
_cell.angle_gamma   90.00
#
_symmetry.space_group_name_H-M   'P 1'
#
loop_
_entity.id
_entity.type
_entity.pdbx_description
1 polymer ?
#
loop_
_entity_poly.entity_id
_entity_poly.type
_entity_poly.pdbx_seq_one_letter_code
_entity_poly.pdbx_strand_id
1 'polypeptide(L)'
;MDKELYFEKLKELLNKYRSCHFNLFSNQVLIYTLASIFLVNVDNVGSNQMHQIRVALRGKGVVLMGKNTMVRRALRSILSEYPQFERLLPHVKGNIGFVFTSGDLKEVRDLIVANKVAAPARAGAFAPKDVTVPAGNTGMEPGKTSFFQALGIPTKIARGTIEIVSDVKVVVAGTRVGTSEATLLNMLNISPFTYGMTVVQIFDSGNIFSPDVLDVDETELIERFMTGIKTIAAISLALNYPTIVSVMHSLVNSYKNLIAVSLATEYTFEGSEKAKEYLANPEAFAAVAAAPAAGGGAAPAAAAEAKEEEKEEEESDDDMVRELDFSRTSQVLTLVLSNFPGLRSFRIDDRVVYTSVFLTMEMIGMILQLSRLGIPASVCIASLVCLVDSRDFRWKALEDPHLDLENVRRRKDPFVPKSSPNDMEFGSNNHLIVVSNRLPITINKDANGEYHFKMSSGGLVSALSGFKKSLNFTWIGWPGFFIPPKDRPHVDKRLMEEYSCQAVYLDDDVADRHYNGFSNSILWPLFHYHPGEMNFDEENWLAYRQANLQFAEAVKKQITPGAMVWVQDYHLMLLPMLLRGLMDGPSHTAEYTSSELLKITEGLDGEEMLSKTEAVPGVKIGFFLHTPFPSSEIYRILPVRREILLGLLYCDLIGFHTYDYARHFLSSCTRILGLPTMPNGVEFEGRLAHVGTFPIGIEPESFIENLKKDSVKSRIAALERRFDGVKVIVGVDRLDYIKGVPQKLHALELFLSQHPEWIGKVVLAQLAVPSRQDVEEYQNLRAIVNELVGRINGRFGTVDFMPIHFMHKSLPFDELCALYAVSDVSYEYIACQQAKQGVMILSEFAGAAQSLNGSLVVNPWDSQQVADAIFEAVTMDTSTRAENHKKLFKYVNKYSASFWGSSFIKEMGKVRVEDTDKEGQNVLKAGKDDAGGSGNLLVNGSVPMTPAANV
;
A
#
# COMPACT_ATOMS: atom_id res chain seq x y z
N MET A 1 21.35 -32.30 -16.12
CA MET A 1 21.95 -31.33 -17.06
C MET A 1 22.93 -30.51 -16.25
N ASP A 2 24.16 -30.37 -16.72
CA ASP A 2 25.20 -29.60 -16.05
C ASP A 2 24.80 -28.11 -15.98
N LYS A 3 25.26 -27.39 -14.94
CA LYS A 3 24.75 -26.05 -14.60
C LYS A 3 24.97 -25.07 -15.76
N GLU A 4 26.16 -25.10 -16.35
CA GLU A 4 26.56 -24.25 -17.48
C GLU A 4 25.81 -24.61 -18.77
N LEU A 5 25.62 -25.90 -19.03
CA LEU A 5 24.91 -26.40 -20.22
C LEU A 5 23.43 -25.97 -20.25
N TYR A 6 22.78 -25.83 -19.10
CA TYR A 6 21.42 -25.31 -19.03
C TYR A 6 21.35 -23.81 -19.36
N PHE A 7 22.32 -23.02 -18.88
CA PHE A 7 22.39 -21.58 -19.17
C PHE A 7 22.67 -21.33 -20.65
N GLU A 8 23.61 -22.06 -21.25
CA GLU A 8 23.90 -21.96 -22.68
C GLU A 8 22.69 -22.34 -23.51
N LYS A 9 22.01 -23.43 -23.17
CA LYS A 9 20.84 -23.90 -23.92
C LYS A 9 19.62 -22.98 -23.78
N LEU A 10 19.41 -22.36 -22.62
CA LEU A 10 18.37 -21.34 -22.44
C LEU A 10 18.68 -20.09 -23.29
N LYS A 11 19.92 -19.60 -23.27
CA LYS A 11 20.36 -18.48 -24.11
C LYS A 11 20.27 -18.80 -25.60
N GLU A 12 20.67 -20.01 -26.00
CA GLU A 12 20.54 -20.51 -27.36
C GLU A 12 19.08 -20.54 -27.81
N LEU A 13 18.16 -21.05 -26.99
CA LEU A 13 16.74 -21.11 -27.32
C LEU A 13 16.10 -19.72 -27.39
N LEU A 14 16.44 -18.81 -26.47
CA LEU A 14 15.99 -17.41 -26.52
C LEU A 14 16.50 -16.70 -27.78
N ASN A 15 17.72 -17.00 -28.22
CA ASN A 15 18.29 -16.44 -29.45
C ASN A 15 17.76 -17.11 -30.74
N LYS A 16 17.47 -18.41 -30.71
CA LYS A 16 17.09 -19.22 -31.87
C LYS A 16 15.66 -18.95 -32.35
N TYR A 17 14.73 -18.66 -31.45
CA TYR A 17 13.33 -18.37 -31.79
C TYR A 17 13.09 -16.90 -32.18
N ARG A 18 14.13 -16.18 -32.58
CA ARG A 18 14.07 -14.83 -33.16
C ARG A 18 13.74 -14.94 -34.66
N SER A 19 12.47 -14.77 -35.04
CA SER A 19 12.09 -14.77 -36.46
C SER A 19 12.34 -13.41 -37.10
N CYS A 20 13.14 -13.36 -38.16
CA CYS A 20 13.36 -12.17 -38.99
C CYS A 20 12.29 -12.15 -40.09
N HIS A 21 11.38 -11.18 -40.08
CA HIS A 21 10.52 -10.89 -41.24
C HIS A 21 10.99 -9.58 -41.88
N PHE A 22 11.38 -9.64 -43.15
CA PHE A 22 11.82 -8.51 -43.95
C PHE A 22 10.59 -7.95 -44.68
N ASN A 23 9.99 -6.87 -44.18
CA ASN A 23 8.91 -6.18 -44.88
C ASN A 23 9.51 -5.14 -45.83
N LEU A 24 9.32 -5.33 -47.14
CA LEU A 24 10.07 -4.63 -48.19
C LEU A 24 9.64 -3.17 -48.45
N PHE A 25 8.76 -2.57 -47.63
CA PHE A 25 8.06 -1.33 -48.00
C PHE A 25 8.18 -0.11 -47.07
N SER A 26 8.90 -0.20 -45.95
CA SER A 26 9.08 0.97 -45.09
C SER A 26 10.42 0.90 -44.37
N ASN A 27 11.37 1.68 -44.89
CA ASN A 27 12.77 1.69 -44.52
C ASN A 27 13.01 2.40 -43.16
N GLN A 28 12.31 2.00 -42.09
CA GLN A 28 12.58 2.42 -40.71
C GLN A 28 11.71 1.61 -39.71
N VAL A 29 12.34 1.26 -38.57
CA VAL A 29 11.84 0.51 -37.38
C VAL A 29 11.96 -1.03 -37.47
N LEU A 30 13.00 -1.57 -36.82
CA LEU A 30 13.07 -2.97 -36.41
C LEU A 30 12.10 -3.20 -35.23
N ILE A 31 10.88 -3.66 -35.51
CA ILE A 31 10.01 -4.21 -34.46
C ILE A 31 10.44 -5.66 -34.24
N TYR A 32 11.12 -5.92 -33.12
CA TYR A 32 11.49 -7.27 -32.71
C TYR A 32 10.25 -7.98 -32.15
N THR A 33 9.59 -8.86 -32.92
CA THR A 33 8.58 -9.77 -32.37
C THR A 33 9.28 -10.92 -31.64
N LEU A 34 9.04 -11.02 -30.33
CA LEU A 34 9.62 -12.02 -29.44
C LEU A 34 8.89 -13.36 -29.58
N ALA A 35 9.60 -14.45 -29.31
CA ALA A 35 9.04 -15.81 -29.27
C ALA A 35 7.98 -15.95 -28.17
N SER A 36 6.85 -16.59 -28.48
CA SER A 36 5.82 -16.89 -27.49
C SER A 36 6.24 -18.07 -26.60
N ILE A 37 6.01 -17.93 -25.30
CA ILE A 37 6.42 -18.90 -24.29
C ILE A 37 5.21 -19.35 -23.49
N PHE A 38 4.95 -20.66 -23.47
CA PHE A 38 3.97 -21.25 -22.55
C PHE A 38 4.66 -21.64 -21.24
N LEU A 39 4.10 -21.18 -20.13
CA LEU A 39 4.42 -21.70 -18.81
C LEU A 39 3.50 -22.88 -18.54
N VAL A 40 4.09 -24.06 -18.40
CA VAL A 40 3.35 -25.31 -18.23
C VAL A 40 3.60 -25.91 -16.86
N ASN A 41 2.55 -26.39 -16.20
CA ASN A 41 2.67 -27.21 -14.99
C ASN A 41 2.70 -28.70 -15.38
N VAL A 42 3.63 -29.43 -14.80
CA VAL A 42 3.96 -30.84 -15.12
C VAL A 42 3.84 -31.69 -13.86
N ASP A 43 2.66 -31.73 -13.25
CA ASP A 43 2.39 -32.55 -12.07
C ASP A 43 1.92 -33.97 -12.45
N ASN A 44 2.54 -35.00 -11.85
CA ASN A 44 2.21 -36.42 -12.07
C ASN A 44 2.33 -36.91 -13.54
N VAL A 45 3.15 -36.26 -14.37
CA VAL A 45 3.41 -36.65 -15.76
C VAL A 45 4.57 -37.64 -15.86
N GLY A 46 4.33 -38.83 -16.44
CA GLY A 46 5.35 -39.87 -16.58
C GLY A 46 6.40 -39.58 -17.66
N SER A 47 7.58 -40.21 -17.56
CA SER A 47 8.68 -40.04 -18.52
C SER A 47 8.30 -40.37 -19.97
N ASN A 48 7.47 -41.41 -20.18
CA ASN A 48 6.95 -41.79 -21.50
C ASN A 48 5.97 -40.75 -22.07
N GLN A 49 5.11 -40.18 -21.22
CA GLN A 49 4.17 -39.12 -21.60
C GLN A 49 4.93 -37.84 -21.99
N MET A 50 5.96 -37.46 -21.22
CA MET A 50 6.86 -36.37 -21.59
C MET A 50 7.63 -36.65 -22.89
N HIS A 51 7.95 -37.91 -23.18
CA HIS A 51 8.57 -38.29 -24.46
C HIS A 51 7.60 -38.12 -25.62
N GLN A 52 6.35 -38.59 -25.49
CA GLN A 52 5.30 -38.42 -26.49
C GLN A 52 4.98 -36.95 -26.75
N ILE A 53 4.83 -36.14 -25.70
CA ILE A 53 4.63 -34.68 -25.81
C ILE A 53 5.80 -34.03 -26.54
N ARG A 54 7.04 -34.40 -26.20
CA ARG A 54 8.23 -33.88 -26.90
C ARG A 54 8.29 -34.31 -28.37
N VAL A 55 7.82 -35.51 -28.71
CA VAL A 55 7.73 -35.99 -30.10
C VAL A 55 6.64 -35.24 -30.87
N ALA A 56 5.48 -35.03 -30.28
CA ALA A 56 4.38 -34.27 -30.86
C ALA A 56 4.72 -32.79 -31.09
N LEU A 57 5.55 -32.21 -30.22
CA LEU A 57 6.04 -30.83 -30.35
C LEU A 57 7.25 -30.68 -31.29
N ARG A 58 7.84 -31.77 -31.83
CA ARG A 58 8.98 -31.66 -32.76
C ARG A 58 8.59 -30.86 -34.00
N GLY A 59 9.31 -29.76 -34.24
CA GLY A 59 9.07 -28.86 -35.37
C GLY A 59 8.12 -27.70 -35.06
N LYS A 60 7.30 -27.78 -34.00
CA LYS A 60 6.38 -26.71 -33.57
C LYS A 60 6.81 -26.01 -32.26
N GLY A 61 7.60 -26.66 -31.40
CA GLY A 61 8.10 -26.03 -30.17
C GLY A 61 9.15 -26.86 -29.41
N VAL A 62 9.85 -26.24 -28.47
CA VAL A 62 10.86 -26.89 -27.62
C VAL A 62 10.48 -26.79 -26.16
N VAL A 63 10.40 -27.95 -25.49
CA VAL A 63 10.13 -28.04 -24.04
C VAL A 63 11.44 -28.00 -23.26
N LEU A 64 11.55 -27.06 -22.33
CA LEU A 64 12.68 -26.90 -21.42
C LEU A 64 12.21 -27.01 -19.96
N MET A 65 12.81 -27.94 -19.22
CA MET A 65 12.56 -28.13 -17.79
C MET A 65 13.81 -27.74 -16.99
N GLY A 66 13.64 -27.06 -15.85
CA GLY A 66 14.75 -26.68 -14.99
C GLY A 66 14.32 -26.55 -13.52
N LYS A 67 15.27 -26.62 -12.59
CA LYS A 67 14.99 -26.31 -11.18
C LYS A 67 14.61 -24.83 -11.06
N ASN A 68 13.53 -24.51 -10.34
CA ASN A 68 13.03 -23.13 -10.18
C ASN A 68 14.11 -22.13 -9.73
N THR A 69 15.01 -22.55 -8.85
CA THR A 69 16.15 -21.74 -8.38
C THR A 69 17.12 -21.39 -9.51
N MET A 70 17.35 -22.29 -10.46
CA MET A 70 18.22 -22.04 -11.61
C MET A 70 17.53 -21.21 -12.68
N VAL A 71 16.24 -21.47 -12.92
CA VAL A 71 15.42 -20.71 -13.87
C VAL A 71 15.34 -19.23 -13.46
N ARG A 72 14.99 -18.95 -12.21
CA ARG A 72 14.91 -17.57 -11.69
C ARG A 72 16.25 -16.86 -11.78
N ARG A 73 17.36 -17.56 -11.49
CA ARG A 73 18.72 -17.00 -11.63
C ARG A 73 19.07 -16.70 -13.10
N ALA A 74 18.68 -17.57 -14.02
CA ALA A 74 18.91 -17.40 -15.45
C ALA A 74 18.13 -16.19 -15.99
N LEU A 75 16.85 -16.09 -15.65
CA LEU A 75 16.02 -14.95 -16.01
C LEU A 75 16.59 -13.65 -15.43
N ARG A 76 16.96 -13.62 -14.14
CA ARG A 76 17.60 -12.45 -13.49
C ARG A 76 18.90 -12.02 -14.16
N SER A 77 19.72 -12.96 -14.66
CA SER A 77 20.97 -12.64 -15.36
C SER A 77 20.76 -12.04 -16.76
N ILE A 78 19.56 -12.19 -17.33
CA ILE A 78 19.22 -11.76 -18.68
C ILE A 78 18.36 -10.46 -18.63
N LEU A 79 17.87 -10.05 -17.44
CA LEU A 79 17.06 -8.84 -17.25
C LEU A 79 17.77 -7.55 -17.67
N SER A 80 19.11 -7.50 -17.57
CA SER A 80 19.88 -6.33 -18.03
C SER A 80 19.79 -6.11 -19.54
N GLU A 81 19.56 -7.19 -20.30
CA GLU A 81 19.43 -7.16 -21.76
C GLU A 81 17.96 -7.20 -22.21
N TYR A 82 17.07 -7.79 -21.40
CA TYR A 82 15.65 -8.00 -21.73
C TYR A 82 14.73 -7.82 -20.49
N PRO A 83 14.31 -6.59 -20.17
CA PRO A 83 13.48 -6.30 -18.99
C PRO A 83 12.10 -6.99 -19.01
N GLN A 84 11.54 -7.26 -20.18
CA GLN A 84 10.20 -7.81 -20.35
C GLN A 84 9.99 -9.21 -19.75
N PHE A 85 11.06 -9.99 -19.54
CA PHE A 85 10.98 -11.31 -18.93
C PHE A 85 10.85 -11.27 -17.39
N GLU A 86 10.95 -10.09 -16.77
CA GLU A 86 10.71 -9.89 -15.34
C GLU A 86 9.30 -10.37 -14.95
N ARG A 87 8.31 -10.10 -15.81
CA ARG A 87 6.91 -10.48 -15.61
C ARG A 87 6.72 -11.99 -15.46
N LEU A 88 7.64 -12.82 -15.97
CA LEU A 88 7.57 -14.28 -15.83
C LEU A 88 7.96 -14.76 -14.42
N LEU A 89 8.80 -14.00 -13.68
CA LEU A 89 9.38 -14.41 -12.40
C LEU A 89 8.32 -14.76 -11.32
N PRO A 90 7.24 -13.97 -11.13
CA PRO A 90 6.20 -14.28 -10.15
C PRO A 90 5.51 -15.61 -10.40
N HIS A 91 5.43 -16.04 -11.67
CA HIS A 91 4.72 -17.24 -12.09
C HIS A 91 5.59 -18.50 -12.07
N VAL A 92 6.90 -18.41 -11.81
CA VAL A 92 7.78 -19.59 -11.67
C VAL A 92 7.67 -20.17 -10.25
N LYS A 93 6.53 -20.77 -9.88
CA LYS A 93 6.28 -21.46 -8.60
C LYS A 93 5.67 -22.86 -8.82
N GLY A 94 6.15 -23.89 -8.12
CA GLY A 94 5.71 -25.29 -8.34
C GLY A 94 6.53 -26.04 -9.40
N ASN A 95 6.01 -27.13 -9.98
CA ASN A 95 6.76 -27.94 -10.96
C ASN A 95 6.56 -27.43 -12.39
N ILE A 96 7.22 -26.32 -12.73
CA ILE A 96 6.99 -25.58 -13.97
C ILE A 96 8.03 -25.88 -15.05
N GLY A 97 7.54 -26.01 -16.29
CA GLY A 97 8.31 -26.06 -17.52
C GLY A 97 8.03 -24.88 -18.44
N PHE A 98 8.93 -24.67 -19.41
CA PHE A 98 8.79 -23.66 -20.46
C PHE A 98 8.65 -24.36 -21.81
N VAL A 99 7.66 -23.98 -22.60
CA VAL A 99 7.55 -24.41 -24.00
C VAL A 99 7.71 -23.19 -24.90
N PHE A 100 8.79 -23.18 -25.67
CA PHE A 100 9.07 -22.12 -26.64
C PHE A 100 8.44 -22.49 -27.98
N THR A 101 7.65 -21.59 -28.56
CA THR A 101 7.05 -21.79 -29.89
C THR A 101 7.09 -20.51 -30.73
N SER A 102 6.97 -20.69 -32.04
CA SER A 102 6.77 -19.63 -33.03
C SER A 102 5.60 -19.96 -33.97
N GLY A 103 4.77 -20.94 -33.62
CA GLY A 103 3.58 -21.34 -34.38
C GLY A 103 2.29 -20.76 -33.79
N ASP A 104 1.15 -21.18 -34.33
CA ASP A 104 -0.16 -20.76 -33.82
C ASP A 104 -0.38 -21.18 -32.35
N LEU A 105 -0.77 -20.23 -31.51
CA LEU A 105 -0.88 -20.42 -30.07
C LEU A 105 -2.02 -21.38 -29.70
N LYS A 106 -3.10 -21.39 -30.50
CA LYS A 106 -4.26 -22.26 -30.27
C LYS A 106 -3.92 -23.71 -30.61
N GLU A 107 -3.32 -23.96 -31.78
CA GLU A 107 -2.84 -25.29 -32.17
C GLU A 107 -1.83 -25.89 -31.16
N VAL A 108 -0.89 -25.07 -30.68
CA VAL A 108 0.15 -25.54 -29.75
C VAL A 108 -0.45 -25.85 -28.37
N ARG A 109 -1.38 -25.03 -27.87
CA ARG A 109 -2.13 -25.31 -26.64
C ARG A 109 -2.90 -26.62 -26.76
N ASP A 110 -3.59 -26.84 -27.87
CA ASP A 110 -4.39 -28.05 -28.08
C ASP A 110 -3.52 -29.31 -28.10
N LEU A 111 -2.35 -29.25 -28.75
CA LEU A 111 -1.36 -30.35 -28.75
C LEU A 111 -0.78 -30.65 -27.36
N ILE A 112 -0.58 -29.61 -26.54
CA ILE A 112 -0.11 -29.74 -25.15
C ILE A 112 -1.19 -30.43 -24.30
N VAL A 113 -2.46 -30.01 -24.46
CA VAL A 113 -3.59 -30.49 -23.66
C VAL A 113 -4.11 -31.86 -24.12
N ALA A 114 -3.89 -32.25 -25.39
CA ALA A 114 -4.37 -33.52 -25.95
C ALA A 114 -3.74 -34.76 -25.29
N ASN A 115 -2.52 -34.68 -24.76
CA ASN A 115 -1.80 -35.82 -24.18
C ASN A 115 -2.15 -36.04 -22.70
N LYS A 116 -3.40 -36.39 -22.40
CA LYS A 116 -3.87 -36.76 -21.05
C LYS A 116 -3.88 -38.28 -20.88
N VAL A 117 -3.28 -38.78 -19.81
CA VAL A 117 -3.26 -40.22 -19.47
C VAL A 117 -4.18 -40.46 -18.27
N ALA A 118 -5.05 -41.47 -18.37
CA ALA A 118 -5.87 -41.92 -17.26
C ALA A 118 -4.99 -42.61 -16.21
N ALA A 119 -5.18 -42.25 -14.95
CA ALA A 119 -4.42 -42.76 -13.83
C ALA A 119 -5.34 -43.22 -12.69
N PRO A 120 -4.93 -44.26 -11.95
CA PRO A 120 -5.67 -44.74 -10.79
C PRO A 120 -5.69 -43.71 -9.66
N ALA A 121 -6.81 -43.65 -8.93
CA ALA A 121 -6.92 -42.81 -7.75
C ALA A 121 -5.99 -43.35 -6.64
N ARG A 122 -5.17 -42.46 -6.05
CA ARG A 122 -4.26 -42.79 -4.95
C ARG A 122 -4.81 -42.25 -3.63
N ALA A 123 -4.65 -43.03 -2.57
CA ALA A 123 -5.03 -42.61 -1.22
C ALA A 123 -4.31 -41.31 -0.83
N GLY A 124 -5.06 -40.32 -0.35
CA GLY A 124 -4.56 -39.00 0.05
C GLY A 124 -4.41 -37.97 -1.07
N ALA A 125 -4.61 -38.34 -2.35
CA ALA A 125 -4.61 -37.38 -3.46
C ALA A 125 -5.90 -36.55 -3.46
N PHE A 126 -5.85 -35.30 -3.92
CA PHE A 126 -7.03 -34.47 -4.11
C PHE A 126 -7.73 -34.84 -5.43
N ALA A 127 -9.05 -35.01 -5.40
CA ALA A 127 -9.81 -35.36 -6.59
C ALA A 127 -10.07 -34.14 -7.49
N PRO A 128 -9.64 -34.14 -8.76
CA PRO A 128 -9.86 -33.03 -9.69
C PRO A 128 -11.28 -32.94 -10.24
N LYS A 129 -12.05 -34.04 -10.19
CA LYS A 129 -13.45 -34.14 -10.65
C LYS A 129 -14.21 -35.13 -9.77
N ASP A 130 -15.53 -34.99 -9.77
CA ASP A 130 -16.44 -35.96 -9.14
C ASP A 130 -16.26 -37.35 -9.77
N VAL A 131 -16.16 -38.38 -8.95
CA VAL A 131 -16.02 -39.77 -9.38
C VAL A 131 -17.26 -40.56 -8.99
N THR A 132 -17.99 -41.02 -10.00
CA THR A 132 -19.20 -41.84 -9.83
C THR A 132 -18.93 -43.26 -10.32
N VAL A 133 -19.36 -44.26 -9.55
CA VAL A 133 -19.34 -45.66 -9.95
C VAL A 133 -20.72 -46.02 -10.52
N PRO A 134 -20.83 -46.47 -11.77
CA PRO A 134 -22.10 -46.79 -12.40
C PRO A 134 -22.71 -48.09 -11.84
N ALA A 135 -24.05 -48.18 -11.87
CA ALA A 135 -24.80 -49.38 -11.54
C ALA A 135 -24.48 -50.51 -12.53
N GLY A 136 -24.34 -51.74 -12.02
CA GLY A 136 -24.01 -52.89 -12.85
C GLY A 136 -23.26 -54.00 -12.14
N ASN A 137 -23.02 -55.10 -12.86
CA ASN A 137 -22.33 -56.26 -12.32
C ASN A 137 -20.81 -55.99 -12.21
N THR A 138 -20.27 -56.12 -11.00
CA THR A 138 -18.84 -55.86 -10.71
C THR A 138 -17.94 -57.07 -10.99
N GLY A 139 -18.51 -58.27 -11.18
CA GLY A 139 -17.75 -59.50 -11.39
C GLY A 139 -17.01 -60.01 -10.14
N MET A 140 -17.23 -59.40 -8.97
CA MET A 140 -16.54 -59.74 -7.73
C MET A 140 -17.27 -60.83 -6.93
N GLU A 141 -16.51 -61.67 -6.23
CA GLU A 141 -17.05 -62.75 -5.38
C GLU A 141 -17.87 -62.21 -4.19
N PRO A 142 -18.93 -62.91 -3.75
CA PRO A 142 -19.84 -62.44 -2.69
C PRO A 142 -19.17 -62.18 -1.33
N GLY A 143 -17.98 -62.74 -1.08
CA GLY A 143 -17.22 -62.54 0.17
C GLY A 143 -16.74 -61.11 0.40
N LYS A 144 -16.73 -60.25 -0.64
CA LYS A 144 -16.32 -58.83 -0.53
C LYS A 144 -17.47 -57.85 -0.31
N THR A 145 -18.70 -58.34 -0.10
CA THR A 145 -19.89 -57.50 0.13
C THR A 145 -19.77 -56.56 1.34
N SER A 146 -19.06 -56.97 2.39
CA SER A 146 -18.80 -56.14 3.58
C SER A 146 -18.01 -54.87 3.26
N PHE A 147 -17.13 -54.91 2.25
CA PHE A 147 -16.34 -53.75 1.82
C PHE A 147 -17.19 -52.69 1.13
N PHE A 148 -18.16 -53.11 0.30
CA PHE A 148 -19.11 -52.19 -0.37
C PHE A 148 -20.11 -51.60 0.62
N GLN A 149 -20.56 -52.38 1.61
CA GLN A 149 -21.43 -51.90 2.68
C GLN A 149 -20.74 -50.85 3.57
N ALA A 150 -19.45 -51.02 3.87
CA ALA A 150 -18.67 -50.05 4.65
C ALA A 150 -18.51 -48.69 3.94
N LEU A 151 -18.62 -48.67 2.60
CA LEU A 151 -18.58 -47.46 1.78
C LEU A 151 -19.98 -46.88 1.49
N GLY A 152 -21.04 -47.46 2.06
CA GLY A 152 -22.42 -46.99 1.86
C GLY A 152 -22.97 -47.25 0.46
N ILE A 153 -22.39 -48.17 -0.32
CA ILE A 153 -22.83 -48.49 -1.68
C ILE A 153 -23.87 -49.62 -1.63
N PRO A 154 -25.10 -49.43 -2.12
CA PRO A 154 -26.14 -50.45 -2.12
C PRO A 154 -25.82 -51.52 -3.18
N THR A 155 -25.63 -52.77 -2.73
CA THR A 155 -25.29 -53.91 -3.59
C THR A 155 -26.27 -55.07 -3.43
N LYS A 156 -26.53 -55.81 -4.51
CA LYS A 156 -27.31 -57.06 -4.55
C LYS A 156 -26.44 -58.18 -5.11
N ILE A 157 -26.65 -59.42 -4.66
CA ILE A 157 -25.96 -60.59 -5.23
C ILE A 157 -26.84 -61.15 -6.36
N ALA A 158 -26.28 -61.19 -7.57
CA ALA A 158 -26.93 -61.75 -8.76
C ALA A 158 -25.96 -62.67 -9.49
N ARG A 159 -26.40 -63.89 -9.83
CA ARG A 159 -25.61 -64.91 -10.57
C ARG A 159 -24.21 -65.20 -9.98
N GLY A 160 -24.07 -65.15 -8.65
CA GLY A 160 -22.81 -65.46 -7.97
C GLY A 160 -21.80 -64.31 -7.91
N THR A 161 -22.15 -63.11 -8.39
CA THR A 161 -21.30 -61.90 -8.37
C THR A 161 -22.02 -60.72 -7.73
N ILE A 162 -21.28 -59.75 -7.21
CA ILE A 162 -21.83 -58.52 -6.60
C ILE A 162 -22.29 -57.55 -7.70
N GLU A 163 -23.52 -57.08 -7.64
CA GLU A 163 -24.13 -56.10 -8.56
C GLU A 163 -24.49 -54.82 -7.80
N ILE A 164 -24.07 -53.66 -8.31
CA ILE A 164 -24.36 -52.33 -7.73
C ILE A 164 -25.75 -51.89 -8.21
N VAL A 165 -26.63 -51.50 -7.28
CA VAL A 165 -28.05 -51.23 -7.56
C VAL A 165 -28.30 -49.89 -8.25
N SER A 166 -27.48 -48.87 -7.94
CA SER A 166 -27.62 -47.50 -8.46
C SER A 166 -26.26 -46.81 -8.55
N ASP A 167 -26.16 -45.80 -9.41
CA ASP A 167 -24.96 -44.98 -9.52
C ASP A 167 -24.67 -44.27 -8.18
N VAL A 168 -23.45 -44.42 -7.65
CA VAL A 168 -23.04 -43.79 -6.39
C VAL A 168 -21.82 -42.92 -6.62
N LYS A 169 -21.89 -41.66 -6.17
CA LYS A 169 -20.77 -40.74 -6.14
C LYS A 169 -19.85 -41.13 -4.98
N VAL A 170 -18.64 -41.58 -5.31
CA VAL A 170 -17.66 -42.11 -4.34
C VAL A 170 -16.67 -41.03 -3.90
N VAL A 171 -16.32 -40.09 -4.78
CA VAL A 171 -15.40 -38.99 -4.44
C VAL A 171 -15.94 -37.68 -4.99
N VAL A 172 -15.91 -36.63 -4.17
CA VAL A 172 -16.29 -35.26 -4.54
C VAL A 172 -15.05 -34.48 -4.97
N ALA A 173 -15.17 -33.67 -6.02
CA ALA A 173 -14.11 -32.77 -6.49
C ALA A 173 -13.61 -31.86 -5.35
N GLY A 174 -12.29 -31.75 -5.21
CA GLY A 174 -11.64 -30.94 -4.18
C GLY A 174 -11.42 -31.62 -2.82
N THR A 175 -11.97 -32.82 -2.59
CA THR A 175 -11.72 -33.59 -1.36
C THR A 175 -10.56 -34.58 -1.52
N ARG A 176 -9.90 -34.94 -0.40
CA ARG A 176 -8.86 -35.99 -0.40
C ARG A 176 -9.51 -37.35 -0.53
N VAL A 177 -9.00 -38.16 -1.46
CA VAL A 177 -9.44 -39.54 -1.68
C VAL A 177 -9.06 -40.41 -0.48
N GLY A 178 -10.04 -41.07 0.12
CA GLY A 178 -9.83 -42.03 1.20
C GLY A 178 -9.14 -43.32 0.74
N THR A 179 -8.48 -44.03 1.65
CA THR A 179 -7.81 -45.31 1.34
C THR A 179 -8.79 -46.35 0.79
N SER A 180 -10.01 -46.42 1.33
CA SER A 180 -11.05 -47.35 0.91
C SER A 180 -11.64 -47.00 -0.47
N GLU A 181 -11.81 -45.72 -0.78
CA GLU A 181 -12.28 -45.22 -2.07
C GLU A 181 -11.26 -45.48 -3.19
N ALA A 182 -9.98 -45.18 -2.94
CA ALA A 182 -8.89 -45.49 -3.87
C ALA A 182 -8.79 -47.01 -4.13
N THR A 183 -8.96 -47.83 -3.11
CA THR A 183 -8.92 -49.30 -3.24
C THR A 183 -10.10 -49.82 -4.05
N LEU A 184 -11.31 -49.28 -3.84
CA LEU A 184 -12.50 -49.63 -4.62
C LEU A 184 -12.33 -49.29 -6.11
N LEU A 185 -11.87 -48.08 -6.42
CA LEU A 185 -11.66 -47.62 -7.80
C LEU A 185 -10.63 -48.48 -8.54
N ASN A 186 -9.57 -48.90 -7.84
CA ASN A 186 -8.58 -49.85 -8.37
C ASN A 186 -9.17 -51.26 -8.59
N MET A 187 -10.03 -51.74 -7.69
CA MET A 187 -10.67 -53.06 -7.85
C MET A 187 -11.67 -53.11 -9.01
N LEU A 188 -12.36 -52.00 -9.29
CA LEU A 188 -13.27 -51.86 -10.43
C LEU A 188 -12.55 -51.48 -11.73
N ASN A 189 -11.23 -51.33 -11.70
CA ASN A 189 -10.38 -50.89 -12.82
C ASN A 189 -10.82 -49.54 -13.42
N ILE A 190 -11.38 -48.66 -12.59
CA ILE A 190 -11.81 -47.31 -12.96
C ILE A 190 -10.67 -46.36 -12.63
N SER A 191 -10.11 -45.70 -13.65
CA SER A 191 -9.04 -44.71 -13.51
C SER A 191 -9.58 -43.30 -13.75
N PRO A 192 -10.13 -42.62 -12.72
CA PRO A 192 -10.90 -41.40 -12.91
C PRO A 192 -10.07 -40.13 -13.08
N PHE A 193 -8.76 -40.18 -12.78
CA PHE A 193 -7.90 -39.00 -12.82
C PHE A 193 -7.19 -38.93 -14.16
N THR A 194 -7.22 -37.77 -14.79
CA THR A 194 -6.43 -37.50 -15.99
C THR A 194 -5.28 -36.59 -15.59
N TYR A 195 -4.05 -37.09 -15.68
CA TYR A 195 -2.85 -36.28 -15.49
C TYR A 195 -2.24 -35.96 -16.85
N GLY A 196 -1.89 -34.69 -17.03
CA GLY A 196 -1.36 -34.16 -18.27
C GLY A 196 -0.72 -32.80 -18.02
N MET A 197 0.04 -32.34 -19.02
CA MET A 197 0.65 -31.02 -18.98
C MET A 197 -0.44 -29.96 -19.09
N THR A 198 -0.46 -29.01 -18.16
CA THR A 198 -1.45 -27.92 -18.13
C THR A 198 -0.76 -26.59 -18.41
N VAL A 199 -1.41 -25.71 -19.16
CA VAL A 199 -0.90 -24.36 -19.43
C VAL A 199 -1.35 -23.45 -18.28
N VAL A 200 -0.39 -22.80 -17.62
CA VAL A 200 -0.64 -21.89 -16.48
C VAL A 200 -0.74 -20.45 -16.97
N GLN A 201 0.20 -20.02 -17.82
CA GLN A 201 0.28 -18.66 -18.37
C GLN A 201 0.92 -18.70 -19.77
N ILE A 202 0.59 -17.71 -20.59
CA ILE A 202 1.15 -17.54 -21.93
C ILE A 202 1.86 -16.19 -21.97
N PHE A 203 3.13 -16.19 -22.35
CA PHE A 203 3.88 -14.97 -22.59
C PHE A 203 3.98 -14.74 -24.08
N ASP A 204 3.45 -13.61 -24.55
CA ASP A 204 3.56 -13.20 -25.95
C ASP A 204 3.79 -11.69 -26.03
N SER A 205 4.72 -11.28 -26.90
CA SER A 205 4.99 -9.88 -27.21
C SER A 205 5.22 -8.97 -25.98
N GLY A 206 5.79 -9.51 -24.89
CA GLY A 206 6.09 -8.77 -23.66
C GLY A 206 4.96 -8.71 -22.63
N ASN A 207 3.81 -9.31 -22.93
CA ASN A 207 2.65 -9.41 -22.04
C ASN A 207 2.40 -10.86 -21.62
N ILE A 208 1.70 -11.02 -20.49
CA ILE A 208 1.30 -12.32 -19.95
C ILE A 208 -0.22 -12.40 -19.98
N PHE A 209 -0.73 -13.51 -20.51
CA PHE A 209 -2.14 -13.79 -20.66
C PHE A 209 -2.52 -15.09 -19.95
N SER A 210 -3.72 -15.10 -19.36
CA SER A 210 -4.37 -16.35 -18.94
C SER A 210 -4.66 -17.20 -20.19
N PRO A 211 -4.54 -18.54 -20.13
CA PRO A 211 -4.94 -19.41 -21.23
C PRO A 211 -6.39 -19.21 -21.72
N ASP A 212 -7.27 -18.68 -20.88
CA ASP A 212 -8.68 -18.42 -21.20
C ASP A 212 -8.86 -17.32 -22.27
N VAL A 213 -7.87 -16.44 -22.44
CA VAL A 213 -7.93 -15.36 -23.44
C VAL A 213 -7.94 -15.92 -24.86
N LEU A 214 -7.36 -17.10 -25.09
CA LEU A 214 -7.37 -17.77 -26.39
C LEU A 214 -8.72 -18.43 -26.72
N ASP A 215 -9.65 -18.49 -25.77
CA ASP A 215 -11.00 -19.04 -25.92
C ASP A 215 -12.06 -17.96 -26.21
N VAL A 216 -11.68 -16.67 -26.17
CA VAL A 216 -12.60 -15.56 -26.41
C VAL A 216 -12.98 -15.50 -27.89
N ASP A 217 -14.26 -15.65 -28.17
CA ASP A 217 -14.85 -15.48 -29.49
C ASP A 217 -15.28 -14.02 -29.72
N GLU A 218 -15.34 -13.58 -30.98
CA GLU A 218 -15.67 -12.20 -31.36
C GLU A 218 -17.10 -11.82 -30.92
N THR A 219 -18.00 -12.81 -30.89
CA THR A 219 -19.37 -12.68 -30.42
C THR A 219 -19.48 -12.35 -28.92
N GLU A 220 -18.62 -12.92 -28.07
CA GLU A 220 -18.64 -12.68 -26.62
C GLU A 220 -18.17 -11.25 -26.28
N LEU A 221 -17.20 -10.73 -27.04
CA LEU A 221 -16.70 -9.36 -26.91
C LEU A 221 -17.79 -8.32 -27.17
N ILE A 222 -18.58 -8.52 -28.23
CA ILE A 222 -19.69 -7.65 -28.59
C ILE A 222 -20.77 -7.68 -27.49
N GLU A 223 -21.10 -8.85 -26.96
CA GLU A 223 -22.13 -8.99 -25.92
C GLU A 223 -21.74 -8.29 -24.60
N ARG A 224 -20.47 -8.41 -24.19
CA ARG A 224 -19.96 -7.71 -23.00
C ARG A 224 -19.95 -6.19 -23.19
N PHE A 225 -19.58 -5.71 -24.38
CA PHE A 225 -19.60 -4.29 -24.70
C PHE A 225 -21.02 -3.73 -24.65
N MET A 226 -21.99 -4.44 -25.24
CA MET A 226 -23.41 -4.06 -25.19
C MET A 226 -23.97 -4.06 -23.77
N THR A 227 -23.50 -4.96 -22.92
CA THR A 227 -23.88 -5.00 -21.50
C THR A 227 -23.35 -3.77 -20.73
N GLY A 228 -22.13 -3.32 -21.05
CA GLY A 228 -21.58 -2.07 -20.52
C GLY A 228 -22.42 -0.86 -20.89
N ILE A 229 -22.80 -0.75 -22.17
CA ILE A 229 -23.68 0.33 -22.66
C ILE A 229 -25.04 0.32 -21.95
N LYS A 230 -25.67 -0.85 -21.78
CA LYS A 230 -26.94 -0.98 -21.04
C LYS A 230 -26.81 -0.52 -19.59
N THR A 231 -25.70 -0.84 -18.94
CA THR A 231 -25.44 -0.44 -17.54
C THR A 231 -25.28 1.07 -17.42
N ILE A 232 -24.54 1.70 -18.33
CA ILE A 232 -24.38 3.16 -18.37
C ILE A 232 -25.71 3.85 -18.64
N ALA A 233 -26.53 3.31 -19.54
CA ALA A 233 -27.88 3.83 -19.82
C ALA A 233 -28.79 3.72 -18.58
N ALA A 234 -28.74 2.60 -17.84
CA ALA A 234 -29.51 2.39 -16.63
C ALA A 234 -29.10 3.36 -15.49
N ILE A 235 -27.80 3.56 -15.28
CA ILE A 235 -27.29 4.53 -14.29
C ILE A 235 -27.70 5.95 -14.69
N SER A 236 -27.57 6.30 -15.98
CA SER A 236 -27.97 7.62 -16.50
C SER A 236 -29.47 7.89 -16.30
N LEU A 237 -30.32 6.89 -16.53
CA LEU A 237 -31.76 6.96 -16.26
C LEU A 237 -32.06 7.09 -14.76
N ALA A 238 -31.36 6.35 -13.89
CA ALA A 238 -31.55 6.41 -12.44
C ALA A 238 -31.14 7.78 -11.84
N LEU A 239 -30.09 8.39 -12.38
CA LEU A 239 -29.58 9.70 -11.94
C LEU A 239 -30.27 10.88 -12.64
N ASN A 240 -31.25 10.64 -13.53
CA ASN A 240 -31.90 11.65 -14.37
C ASN A 240 -30.91 12.53 -15.14
N TYR A 241 -29.77 11.96 -15.54
CA TYR A 241 -28.74 12.65 -16.31
C TYR A 241 -28.89 12.29 -17.80
N PRO A 242 -29.22 13.26 -18.69
CA PRO A 242 -29.43 12.97 -20.10
C PRO A 242 -28.11 12.70 -20.80
N THR A 243 -27.93 11.48 -21.29
CA THR A 243 -26.85 11.06 -22.18
C THR A 243 -27.45 10.63 -23.50
N ILE A 244 -26.66 10.61 -24.58
CA ILE A 244 -27.15 10.20 -25.92
C ILE A 244 -27.89 8.85 -25.86
N VAL A 245 -27.42 7.92 -25.02
CA VAL A 245 -28.01 6.58 -24.84
C VAL A 245 -29.28 6.60 -23.97
N SER A 246 -29.43 7.54 -23.02
CA SER A 246 -30.58 7.60 -22.11
C SER A 246 -31.75 8.45 -22.63
N VAL A 247 -31.49 9.41 -23.53
CA VAL A 247 -32.52 10.35 -24.04
C VAL A 247 -33.72 9.63 -24.67
N MET A 248 -33.48 8.60 -25.50
CA MET A 248 -34.56 7.85 -26.14
C MET A 248 -35.43 7.10 -25.12
N HIS A 249 -34.81 6.50 -24.10
CA HIS A 249 -35.53 5.81 -23.04
C HIS A 249 -36.32 6.79 -22.15
N SER A 250 -35.78 7.97 -21.86
CA SER A 250 -36.47 9.03 -21.10
C SER A 250 -37.67 9.60 -21.86
N LEU A 251 -37.56 9.78 -23.18
CA LEU A 251 -38.67 10.21 -24.03
C LEU A 251 -39.79 9.17 -24.07
N VAL A 252 -39.44 7.89 -24.24
CA VAL A 252 -40.41 6.78 -24.22
C VAL A 252 -41.10 6.66 -22.87
N ASN A 253 -40.38 6.79 -21.75
CA ASN A 253 -40.99 6.77 -20.41
C ASN A 253 -41.88 7.98 -20.16
N SER A 254 -41.48 9.17 -20.62
CA SER A 254 -42.31 10.37 -20.55
C SER A 254 -43.60 10.21 -21.36
N TYR A 255 -43.49 9.60 -22.54
CA TYR A 255 -44.65 9.27 -23.37
C TYR A 255 -45.58 8.24 -22.72
N LYS A 256 -45.03 7.20 -22.08
CA LYS A 256 -45.80 6.25 -21.26
C LYS A 256 -46.53 6.94 -20.11
N ASN A 257 -45.89 7.90 -19.44
CA ASN A 257 -46.52 8.67 -18.37
C ASN A 257 -47.64 9.56 -18.93
N LEU A 258 -47.47 10.18 -20.11
CA LEU A 258 -48.53 10.94 -20.78
C LEU A 258 -49.72 10.06 -21.17
N ILE A 259 -49.47 8.84 -21.66
CA ILE A 259 -50.53 7.85 -21.90
C ILE A 259 -51.22 7.48 -20.59
N ALA A 260 -50.48 7.22 -19.51
CA ALA A 260 -51.06 6.89 -18.21
C ALA A 260 -51.94 8.03 -17.64
N VAL A 261 -51.51 9.28 -17.79
CA VAL A 261 -52.30 10.47 -17.40
C VAL A 261 -53.53 10.64 -18.29
N SER A 262 -53.40 10.42 -19.60
CA SER A 262 -54.54 10.40 -20.53
C SER A 262 -55.53 9.30 -20.16
N LEU A 263 -55.08 8.10 -19.79
CA LEU A 263 -55.96 7.02 -19.33
C LEU A 263 -56.68 7.35 -18.01
N ALA A 264 -56.05 8.09 -17.11
CA ALA A 264 -56.62 8.50 -15.83
C ALA A 264 -57.55 9.73 -15.94
N THR A 265 -57.55 10.44 -17.07
CA THR A 265 -58.31 11.69 -17.28
C THR A 265 -59.20 11.62 -18.53
N GLU A 266 -60.13 12.56 -18.70
CA GLU A 266 -61.00 12.60 -19.89
C GLU A 266 -60.31 13.16 -21.15
N TYR A 267 -59.09 13.71 -21.01
CA TYR A 267 -58.35 14.29 -22.12
C TYR A 267 -57.78 13.20 -23.04
N THR A 268 -57.87 13.37 -24.36
CA THR A 268 -57.32 12.44 -25.37
C THR A 268 -56.42 13.15 -26.36
N PHE A 269 -55.39 12.44 -26.82
CA PHE A 269 -54.52 12.82 -27.94
C PHE A 269 -54.30 11.60 -28.84
N GLU A 270 -53.91 11.82 -30.10
CA GLU A 270 -53.82 10.83 -31.19
C GLU A 270 -53.12 9.50 -30.79
N GLY A 271 -52.09 9.56 -29.94
CA GLY A 271 -51.38 8.39 -29.44
C GLY A 271 -52.06 7.60 -28.31
N SER A 272 -53.01 8.23 -27.60
CA SER A 272 -53.77 7.63 -26.49
C SER A 272 -55.14 7.08 -26.89
N GLU A 273 -55.65 7.45 -28.07
CA GLU A 273 -56.94 6.97 -28.59
C GLU A 273 -56.91 5.44 -28.79
N LYS A 274 -55.85 4.91 -29.43
CA LYS A 274 -55.66 3.46 -29.58
C LYS A 274 -55.56 2.71 -28.24
N ALA A 275 -54.97 3.34 -27.21
CA ALA A 275 -54.85 2.73 -25.89
C ALA A 275 -56.18 2.73 -25.12
N LYS A 276 -57.01 3.78 -25.26
CA LYS A 276 -58.37 3.82 -24.71
C LYS A 276 -59.32 2.88 -25.44
N GLU A 277 -59.20 2.75 -26.76
CA GLU A 277 -59.95 1.74 -27.55
C GLU A 277 -59.60 0.31 -27.13
N TYR A 278 -58.31 0.02 -26.87
CA TYR A 278 -57.86 -1.28 -26.38
C TYR A 278 -58.47 -1.65 -25.02
N LEU A 279 -58.59 -0.67 -24.11
CA LEU A 279 -59.23 -0.85 -22.81
C LEU A 279 -60.77 -0.91 -22.90
N ALA A 280 -61.38 -0.22 -23.87
CA ALA A 280 -62.82 -0.18 -24.05
C ALA A 280 -63.39 -1.42 -24.77
N ASN A 281 -62.59 -2.10 -25.61
CA ASN A 281 -63.00 -3.33 -26.30
C ASN A 281 -61.90 -4.42 -26.31
N PRO A 282 -61.67 -5.11 -25.18
CA PRO A 282 -60.67 -6.18 -25.09
C PRO A 282 -61.00 -7.41 -25.96
N GLU A 283 -62.29 -7.66 -26.23
CA GLU A 283 -62.75 -8.89 -26.90
C GLU A 283 -62.60 -8.87 -28.42
N ALA A 284 -62.61 -7.70 -29.05
CA ALA A 284 -62.54 -7.56 -30.51
C ALA A 284 -61.19 -8.02 -31.11
N PHE A 285 -60.13 -8.08 -30.29
CA PHE A 285 -58.79 -8.47 -30.72
C PHE A 285 -58.32 -9.83 -30.19
N ALA A 286 -58.99 -10.40 -29.18
CA ALA A 286 -58.71 -11.77 -28.73
C ALA A 286 -59.06 -12.82 -29.79
N ALA A 287 -59.99 -12.51 -30.70
CA ALA A 287 -60.40 -13.39 -31.80
C ALA A 287 -59.38 -13.48 -32.96
N VAL A 288 -58.41 -12.55 -33.06
CA VAL A 288 -57.40 -12.55 -34.13
C VAL A 288 -56.17 -13.38 -33.78
N ALA A 289 -55.96 -13.70 -32.49
CA ALA A 289 -54.73 -14.34 -32.02
C ALA A 289 -54.81 -15.87 -31.80
N ALA A 290 -55.97 -16.51 -32.01
CA ALA A 290 -56.18 -17.91 -31.65
C ALA A 290 -56.45 -18.83 -32.87
N ALA A 291 -55.37 -19.39 -33.46
CA ALA A 291 -55.24 -20.79 -33.95
C ALA A 291 -53.95 -21.00 -34.79
N PRO A 292 -53.33 -22.20 -34.81
CA PRO A 292 -52.96 -23.03 -33.67
C PRO A 292 -51.49 -23.51 -33.73
N ALA A 293 -50.87 -23.72 -32.57
CA ALA A 293 -49.69 -24.56 -32.42
C ALA A 293 -50.14 -25.98 -32.02
N ALA A 294 -49.78 -27.00 -32.80
CA ALA A 294 -49.78 -28.40 -32.38
C ALA A 294 -48.82 -29.25 -33.23
N GLY A 295 -47.87 -29.92 -32.56
CA GLY A 295 -47.16 -31.09 -33.09
C GLY A 295 -45.64 -31.05 -33.00
N GLY A 296 -45.06 -31.77 -32.03
CA GLY A 296 -43.62 -32.08 -31.96
C GLY A 296 -43.27 -33.41 -32.67
N GLY A 297 -42.00 -33.58 -33.05
CA GLY A 297 -41.44 -34.84 -33.58
C GLY A 297 -40.08 -34.64 -34.29
N ALA A 298 -39.15 -35.58 -34.11
CA ALA A 298 -37.72 -35.47 -34.47
C ALA A 298 -37.33 -35.97 -35.88
N ALA A 299 -36.36 -35.28 -36.53
CA ALA A 299 -35.40 -35.64 -37.61
C ALA A 299 -35.93 -36.24 -38.95
N PRO A 300 -35.23 -36.19 -40.13
CA PRO A 300 -33.82 -35.85 -40.42
C PRO A 300 -33.59 -34.91 -41.65
N ALA A 301 -32.32 -34.79 -42.06
CA ALA A 301 -31.76 -33.95 -43.12
C ALA A 301 -32.11 -34.33 -44.59
N ALA A 302 -31.85 -33.36 -45.48
CA ALA A 302 -31.43 -33.44 -46.90
C ALA A 302 -32.45 -33.08 -48.03
N ALA A 303 -32.19 -31.90 -48.61
CA ALA A 303 -31.97 -31.56 -50.04
C ALA A 303 -33.02 -31.86 -51.13
N ALA A 304 -33.47 -30.78 -51.80
CA ALA A 304 -33.44 -30.51 -53.26
C ALA A 304 -34.18 -29.18 -53.51
N GLU A 305 -33.49 -28.07 -53.83
CA GLU A 305 -33.24 -27.56 -55.20
C GLU A 305 -34.52 -27.39 -56.05
N ALA A 306 -34.78 -26.33 -56.83
CA ALA A 306 -34.23 -25.00 -57.05
C ALA A 306 -35.18 -24.34 -58.08
N LYS A 307 -35.43 -23.03 -57.99
CA LYS A 307 -35.36 -22.04 -59.11
C LYS A 307 -36.06 -20.72 -58.75
N GLU A 308 -35.22 -19.76 -58.38
CA GLU A 308 -35.14 -18.35 -58.80
C GLU A 308 -36.37 -17.71 -59.48
N GLU A 309 -36.88 -16.66 -58.85
CA GLU A 309 -37.02 -15.32 -59.47
C GLU A 309 -36.70 -14.26 -58.41
N GLU A 310 -35.78 -13.35 -58.76
CA GLU A 310 -35.20 -12.29 -57.94
C GLU A 310 -36.21 -11.18 -57.58
N LYS A 311 -36.23 -10.82 -56.29
CA LYS A 311 -36.43 -9.45 -55.81
C LYS A 311 -35.41 -9.24 -54.68
N GLU A 312 -34.41 -8.43 -54.96
CA GLU A 312 -33.44 -7.95 -53.97
C GLU A 312 -34.15 -7.04 -52.95
N GLU A 313 -34.10 -7.42 -51.68
CA GLU A 313 -34.15 -6.49 -50.54
C GLU A 313 -32.72 -6.39 -50.02
N GLU A 314 -32.05 -5.28 -50.34
CA GLU A 314 -30.83 -4.83 -49.67
C GLU A 314 -31.23 -4.25 -48.30
N GLU A 315 -30.89 -4.91 -47.20
CA GLU A 315 -30.56 -4.23 -45.95
C GLU A 315 -29.05 -4.33 -45.79
N SER A 316 -28.35 -3.31 -46.29
CA SER A 316 -26.91 -3.16 -46.18
C SER A 316 -26.53 -2.46 -44.88
N ASP A 317 -25.60 -3.08 -44.18
CA ASP A 317 -24.90 -2.66 -42.96
C ASP A 317 -23.95 -1.46 -43.18
N ASP A 318 -24.29 -0.49 -44.04
CA ASP A 318 -23.31 0.47 -44.58
C ASP A 318 -23.74 1.95 -44.52
N ASP A 319 -24.36 2.38 -43.41
CA ASP A 319 -24.76 3.80 -43.24
C ASP A 319 -24.49 4.40 -41.83
N MET A 320 -23.43 3.94 -41.13
CA MET A 320 -22.93 4.61 -39.91
C MET A 320 -21.60 5.37 -40.10
N VAL A 321 -21.22 5.67 -41.36
CA VAL A 321 -20.16 6.64 -41.66
C VAL A 321 -20.61 7.57 -42.79
N ARG A 322 -21.53 8.50 -42.49
CA ARG A 322 -21.72 9.72 -43.29
C ARG A 322 -21.82 10.94 -42.39
N GLU A 323 -21.20 12.00 -42.89
CA GLU A 323 -20.92 13.27 -42.21
C GLU A 323 -22.12 13.88 -41.46
N LEU A 324 -21.80 14.52 -40.33
CA LEU A 324 -22.66 15.38 -39.53
C LEU A 324 -23.27 16.51 -40.36
N ASP A 325 -24.51 16.34 -40.84
CA ASP A 325 -25.31 17.44 -41.39
C ASP A 325 -26.19 18.07 -40.29
N PHE A 326 -25.70 19.17 -39.72
CA PHE A 326 -26.33 19.97 -38.66
C PHE A 326 -27.57 20.76 -39.10
N SER A 327 -28.07 20.60 -40.34
CA SER A 327 -29.21 21.39 -40.85
C SER A 327 -30.59 20.82 -40.47
N ARG A 328 -30.73 19.50 -40.26
CA ARG A 328 -32.05 18.86 -40.02
C ARG A 328 -32.51 18.85 -38.56
N THR A 329 -31.60 18.87 -37.59
CA THR A 329 -31.93 19.02 -36.16
C THR A 329 -32.47 20.41 -35.83
N SER A 330 -32.07 21.43 -36.59
CA SER A 330 -32.59 22.81 -36.45
C SER A 330 -34.07 22.92 -36.88
N GLN A 331 -34.50 22.15 -37.89
CA GLN A 331 -35.89 22.21 -38.38
C GLN A 331 -36.89 21.58 -37.40
N VAL A 332 -36.53 20.47 -36.74
CA VAL A 332 -37.38 19.83 -35.72
C VAL A 332 -37.48 20.70 -34.45
N LEU A 333 -36.38 21.31 -34.03
CA LEU A 333 -36.36 22.20 -32.87
C LEU A 333 -37.14 23.51 -33.11
N THR A 334 -37.11 24.03 -34.35
CA THR A 334 -37.89 25.23 -34.75
C THR A 334 -39.40 24.95 -34.80
N LEU A 335 -39.81 23.74 -35.18
CA LEU A 335 -41.22 23.32 -35.23
C LEU A 335 -41.82 23.09 -33.84
N VAL A 336 -41.01 22.70 -32.87
CA VAL A 336 -41.43 22.56 -31.47
C VAL A 336 -41.49 23.92 -30.77
N LEU A 337 -40.56 24.83 -31.08
CA LEU A 337 -40.50 26.18 -30.48
C LEU A 337 -41.52 27.17 -31.07
N SER A 338 -42.11 26.89 -32.24
CA SER A 338 -43.17 27.73 -32.83
C SER A 338 -44.55 27.54 -32.18
N ASN A 339 -44.78 26.44 -31.47
CA ASN A 339 -46.05 26.13 -30.80
C ASN A 339 -46.16 26.68 -29.36
N PHE A 340 -45.14 27.37 -28.84
CA PHE A 340 -45.12 27.92 -27.47
C PHE A 340 -44.62 29.38 -27.45
N PRO A 341 -45.51 30.39 -27.39
CA PRO A 341 -45.15 31.81 -27.55
C PRO A 341 -44.29 32.41 -26.41
N GLY A 342 -44.10 31.71 -25.30
CA GLY A 342 -43.44 32.21 -24.09
C GLY A 342 -41.91 32.03 -24.02
N LEU A 343 -41.29 31.36 -24.99
CA LEU A 343 -39.88 30.94 -24.95
C LEU A 343 -38.94 31.76 -25.87
N ARG A 344 -39.34 32.99 -26.24
CA ARG A 344 -38.59 33.84 -27.19
C ARG A 344 -37.44 34.70 -26.61
N SER A 345 -37.08 34.54 -25.35
CA SER A 345 -36.02 35.36 -24.73
C SER A 345 -35.01 34.54 -23.93
N PHE A 346 -34.30 33.62 -24.58
CA PHE A 346 -33.04 33.11 -24.02
C PHE A 346 -32.01 32.95 -25.14
N ARG A 347 -31.07 33.90 -25.19
CA ARG A 347 -29.83 33.82 -25.95
C ARG A 347 -28.83 33.06 -25.07
N ILE A 348 -28.16 32.07 -25.65
CA ILE A 348 -27.18 31.23 -24.96
C ILE A 348 -25.88 32.01 -24.88
N ASP A 349 -25.49 32.42 -23.67
CA ASP A 349 -24.12 32.74 -23.30
C ASP A 349 -23.87 32.25 -21.86
N ASP A 350 -22.63 31.84 -21.63
CA ASP A 350 -22.13 30.98 -20.56
C ASP A 350 -22.36 31.43 -19.10
N ARG A 351 -22.59 30.39 -18.26
CA ARG A 351 -22.45 30.32 -16.79
C ARG A 351 -23.47 31.09 -15.93
N VAL A 352 -23.90 30.40 -14.86
CA VAL A 352 -24.71 30.87 -13.70
C VAL A 352 -26.23 30.77 -13.86
N VAL A 353 -26.81 29.55 -13.79
CA VAL A 353 -28.10 29.29 -13.09
C VAL A 353 -28.20 27.80 -12.74
N TYR A 354 -27.62 27.33 -11.63
CA TYR A 354 -27.99 26.02 -11.06
C TYR A 354 -27.87 26.05 -9.53
N THR A 355 -28.80 26.77 -8.90
CA THR A 355 -29.06 26.61 -7.45
C THR A 355 -30.49 26.97 -7.05
N SER A 356 -31.30 27.63 -7.89
CA SER A 356 -32.67 28.06 -7.52
C SER A 356 -33.82 27.16 -7.99
N VAL A 357 -33.58 26.17 -8.85
CA VAL A 357 -34.64 25.26 -9.36
C VAL A 357 -34.68 23.92 -8.61
N PHE A 358 -33.58 23.54 -7.95
CA PHE A 358 -33.50 22.28 -7.19
C PHE A 358 -34.24 22.35 -5.84
N LEU A 359 -34.25 23.50 -5.17
CA LEU A 359 -34.96 23.66 -3.88
C LEU A 359 -36.50 23.63 -4.03
N THR A 360 -37.04 23.98 -5.19
CA THR A 360 -38.50 24.09 -5.38
C THR A 360 -39.20 22.75 -5.62
N MET A 361 -38.48 21.71 -6.08
CA MET A 361 -39.09 20.40 -6.38
C MET A 361 -39.11 19.45 -5.18
N GLU A 362 -38.10 19.49 -4.29
CA GLU A 362 -38.09 18.66 -3.08
C GLU A 362 -39.14 19.13 -2.04
N MET A 363 -39.40 20.44 -1.97
CA MET A 363 -40.44 21.00 -1.08
C MET A 363 -41.85 20.55 -1.48
N ILE A 364 -42.14 20.37 -2.77
CA ILE A 364 -43.46 19.93 -3.25
C ILE A 364 -43.68 18.44 -2.92
N GLY A 365 -42.62 17.61 -2.99
CA GLY A 365 -42.67 16.20 -2.62
C GLY A 365 -42.98 16.00 -1.13
N MET A 366 -42.34 16.77 -0.25
CA MET A 366 -42.57 16.72 1.19
C MET A 366 -43.99 17.14 1.60
N ILE A 367 -44.55 18.16 0.93
CA ILE A 367 -45.92 18.64 1.16
C ILE A 367 -46.97 17.59 0.75
N LEU A 368 -46.74 16.88 -0.36
CA LEU A 368 -47.63 15.81 -0.82
C LEU A 368 -47.59 14.56 0.08
N GLN A 369 -46.43 14.26 0.69
CA GLN A 369 -46.27 13.15 1.62
C GLN A 369 -46.93 13.42 2.98
N LEU A 370 -46.87 14.66 3.48
CA LEU A 370 -47.49 15.06 4.75
C LEU A 370 -49.02 15.22 4.65
N SER A 371 -49.54 15.55 3.45
CA SER A 371 -50.98 15.58 3.17
C SER A 371 -51.64 14.20 3.31
N ARG A 372 -50.90 13.12 3.04
CA ARG A 372 -51.38 11.73 3.24
C ARG A 372 -51.51 11.32 4.72
N LEU A 373 -50.97 12.12 5.65
CA LEU A 373 -51.01 11.88 7.10
C LEU A 373 -52.05 12.74 7.84
N GLY A 374 -52.86 13.53 7.11
CA GLY A 374 -54.01 14.25 7.68
C GLY A 374 -53.67 15.50 8.51
N ILE A 375 -52.46 16.06 8.37
CA ILE A 375 -52.05 17.29 9.07
C ILE A 375 -52.43 18.52 8.22
N PRO A 376 -53.08 19.57 8.78
CA PRO A 376 -53.43 20.78 8.05
C PRO A 376 -52.20 21.56 7.56
N ALA A 377 -52.20 21.98 6.29
CA ALA A 377 -51.10 22.69 5.64
C ALA A 377 -50.66 24.00 6.34
N SER A 378 -51.54 24.63 7.11
CA SER A 378 -51.25 25.85 7.87
C SER A 378 -50.26 25.63 9.03
N VAL A 379 -50.18 24.41 9.59
CA VAL A 379 -49.27 24.09 10.70
C VAL A 379 -47.85 23.80 10.20
N CYS A 380 -47.69 23.26 8.98
CA CYS A 380 -46.39 23.02 8.37
C CYS A 380 -45.72 24.30 7.84
N ILE A 381 -46.51 25.29 7.41
CA ILE A 381 -45.99 26.57 6.90
C ILE A 381 -45.51 27.47 8.06
N ALA A 382 -46.14 27.40 9.23
CA ALA A 382 -45.73 28.20 10.39
C ALA A 382 -44.37 27.77 10.99
N SER A 383 -43.98 26.50 10.86
CA SER A 383 -42.67 26.01 11.32
C SER A 383 -41.53 26.26 10.33
N LEU A 384 -41.84 26.57 9.06
CA LEU A 384 -40.83 26.82 8.01
C LEU A 384 -40.50 28.31 7.80
N VAL A 385 -41.27 29.23 8.39
CA VAL A 385 -41.09 30.69 8.24
C VAL A 385 -40.22 31.32 9.36
N CYS A 386 -39.81 30.57 10.38
CA CYS A 386 -38.92 31.06 11.45
C CYS A 386 -37.41 30.87 11.19
N LEU A 387 -36.97 30.59 9.96
CA LEU A 387 -35.56 30.23 9.70
C LEU A 387 -34.86 31.02 8.58
N VAL A 388 -35.40 32.18 8.19
CA VAL A 388 -34.66 33.12 7.32
C VAL A 388 -34.95 34.56 7.75
N ASP A 389 -34.45 34.95 8.92
CA ASP A 389 -34.09 36.35 9.18
C ASP A 389 -32.91 36.43 10.15
N SER A 390 -31.72 36.69 9.61
CA SER A 390 -30.63 37.37 10.30
C SER A 390 -29.41 37.46 9.39
N ARG A 391 -29.32 38.57 8.62
CA ARG A 391 -28.01 39.14 8.29
C ARG A 391 -27.45 39.73 9.58
N ASP A 392 -26.15 39.54 9.79
CA ASP A 392 -25.34 39.89 10.97
C ASP A 392 -25.23 38.82 12.05
N PHE A 393 -24.20 37.98 11.95
CA PHE A 393 -23.51 37.49 13.15
C PHE A 393 -21.99 37.42 12.94
N ARG A 394 -21.31 38.34 13.62
CA ARG A 394 -19.89 38.33 13.95
C ARG A 394 -19.59 37.14 14.87
N TRP A 395 -18.39 36.57 14.77
CA TRP A 395 -17.87 35.62 15.75
C TRP A 395 -17.67 36.31 17.10
N LYS A 396 -18.58 36.03 18.05
CA LYS A 396 -18.36 36.16 19.48
C LYS A 396 -18.38 34.76 20.08
N ALA A 397 -17.32 34.42 20.78
CA ALA A 397 -17.25 33.26 21.66
C ALA A 397 -18.32 33.36 22.78
N LEU A 398 -18.94 32.22 23.11
CA LEU A 398 -19.64 31.93 24.36
C LEU A 398 -18.87 30.74 24.94
N GLU A 399 -17.99 30.88 25.93
CA GLU A 399 -18.26 31.11 27.37
C GLU A 399 -19.37 30.20 27.92
N ASP A 400 -18.93 29.05 28.45
CA ASP A 400 -19.67 28.25 29.43
C ASP A 400 -19.46 28.86 30.83
N PRO A 401 -20.51 29.25 31.59
CA PRO A 401 -20.37 29.90 32.89
C PRO A 401 -20.07 28.97 34.08
N HIS A 402 -19.84 27.66 33.90
CA HIS A 402 -19.57 26.76 35.05
C HIS A 402 -18.40 25.78 34.91
N LEU A 403 -17.49 26.02 33.97
CA LEU A 403 -16.16 25.39 34.02
C LEU A 403 -15.12 26.40 34.52
N ASP A 404 -14.66 26.21 35.76
CA ASP A 404 -13.56 26.96 36.37
C ASP A 404 -12.23 26.69 35.65
N LEU A 405 -12.06 27.35 34.50
CA LEU A 405 -10.91 27.28 33.60
C LEU A 405 -9.74 28.15 34.05
N GLU A 406 -9.84 28.84 35.20
CA GLU A 406 -8.72 29.59 35.78
C GLU A 406 -7.71 28.70 36.53
N ASN A 407 -8.10 27.49 36.94
CA ASN A 407 -7.17 26.52 37.57
C ASN A 407 -6.35 25.68 36.56
N VAL A 408 -6.76 25.62 35.29
CA VAL A 408 -6.06 24.84 34.25
C VAL A 408 -4.98 25.68 33.51
N ARG A 409 -5.02 27.02 33.62
CA ARG A 409 -4.04 27.92 32.97
C ARG A 409 -2.79 28.25 33.80
N ARG A 410 -2.69 27.78 35.04
CA ARG A 410 -1.55 28.07 35.95
C ARG A 410 -0.51 26.94 36.12
N ARG A 411 -0.54 25.88 35.30
CA ARG A 411 0.55 24.88 35.28
C ARG A 411 1.11 24.68 33.87
N LYS A 412 1.78 25.72 33.37
CA LYS A 412 2.73 25.63 32.25
C LYS A 412 4.07 26.23 32.69
N ASP A 413 4.70 25.57 33.66
CA ASP A 413 6.15 25.62 33.74
C ASP A 413 6.67 24.35 33.05
N PRO A 414 7.34 24.43 31.90
CA PRO A 414 8.19 23.33 31.49
C PRO A 414 9.19 23.11 32.62
N PHE A 415 9.27 21.89 33.16
CA PHE A 415 10.28 21.53 34.15
C PHE A 415 11.66 21.79 33.52
N VAL A 416 12.27 22.93 33.86
CA VAL A 416 13.64 23.28 33.50
C VAL A 416 14.52 22.67 34.59
N PRO A 417 15.34 21.63 34.32
CA PRO A 417 16.41 21.30 35.22
C PRO A 417 17.39 22.47 35.19
N LYS A 418 17.49 23.21 36.30
CA LYS A 418 18.56 24.17 36.55
C LYS A 418 19.87 23.41 36.78
N SER A 419 20.54 23.02 35.72
CA SER A 419 21.95 22.65 35.76
C SER A 419 22.57 22.90 34.39
N SER A 420 23.67 23.63 34.35
CA SER A 420 24.54 23.84 33.19
C SER A 420 24.93 22.51 32.52
N PRO A 421 25.20 22.48 31.19
CA PRO A 421 25.51 21.24 30.46
C PRO A 421 26.91 20.66 30.75
N ASN A 422 27.74 21.35 31.53
CA ASN A 422 29.19 21.10 31.56
C ASN A 422 29.70 20.19 32.68
N ASP A 423 28.83 19.70 33.58
CA ASP A 423 29.25 18.80 34.65
C ASP A 423 28.58 17.43 34.45
N MET A 424 29.09 16.63 33.51
CA MET A 424 28.79 15.20 33.43
C MET A 424 30.06 14.41 33.77
N GLU A 425 30.26 14.12 35.06
CA GLU A 425 31.11 13.00 35.46
C GLU A 425 30.34 11.71 35.17
N PHE A 426 30.54 11.14 33.98
CA PHE A 426 30.18 9.75 33.72
C PHE A 426 31.11 8.87 34.55
N GLY A 427 30.53 8.04 35.44
CA GLY A 427 31.29 6.97 36.07
C GLY A 427 31.96 6.11 35.00
N SER A 428 33.24 5.81 35.18
CA SER A 428 34.17 5.24 34.20
C SER A 428 33.81 3.83 33.67
N ASN A 429 32.60 3.33 33.91
CA ASN A 429 32.20 1.92 33.69
C ASN A 429 30.98 1.68 32.79
N ASN A 430 30.29 2.71 32.26
CA ASN A 430 29.08 2.46 31.43
C ASN A 430 29.38 2.46 29.92
N HIS A 431 29.35 1.29 29.31
CA HIS A 431 29.49 1.11 27.85
C HIS A 431 28.15 1.41 27.14
N LEU A 432 28.12 2.39 26.22
CA LEU A 432 26.96 2.68 25.38
C LEU A 432 27.06 1.95 24.04
N ILE A 433 26.01 1.22 23.68
CA ILE A 433 25.83 0.54 22.40
C ILE A 433 24.64 1.19 21.70
N VAL A 434 24.86 1.74 20.50
CA VAL A 434 23.79 2.30 19.66
C VAL A 434 23.49 1.33 18.53
N VAL A 435 22.21 1.01 18.33
CA VAL A 435 21.78 0.02 17.33
C VAL A 435 20.79 0.68 16.38
N SER A 436 21.10 0.67 15.08
CA SER A 436 20.20 1.15 14.03
C SER A 436 20.24 0.24 12.82
N ASN A 437 19.19 0.26 12.00
CA ASN A 437 19.12 -0.58 10.81
C ASN A 437 20.36 -0.43 9.91
N ARG A 438 20.81 0.80 9.60
CA ARG A 438 22.02 1.03 8.81
C ARG A 438 23.18 1.54 9.66
N LEU A 439 24.40 1.18 9.26
CA LEU A 439 25.61 1.83 9.76
C LEU A 439 25.71 3.29 9.30
N PRO A 440 26.48 4.13 10.02
CA PRO A 440 26.77 5.50 9.60
C PRO A 440 27.73 5.57 8.42
N ILE A 441 28.14 4.42 7.86
CA ILE A 441 29.14 4.29 6.81
C ILE A 441 28.54 3.49 5.67
N THR A 442 28.66 4.04 4.47
CA THR A 442 28.43 3.36 3.21
C THR A 442 29.74 2.75 2.75
N ILE A 443 29.69 1.47 2.44
CA ILE A 443 30.83 0.71 1.97
C ILE A 443 30.58 0.39 0.50
N ASN A 444 31.53 0.75 -0.36
CA ASN A 444 31.52 0.42 -1.78
C ASN A 444 32.72 -0.47 -2.10
N LYS A 445 32.59 -1.31 -3.12
CA LYS A 445 33.68 -2.13 -3.64
C LYS A 445 34.08 -1.63 -5.02
N ASP A 446 35.34 -1.26 -5.17
CA ASP A 446 35.87 -0.75 -6.44
C ASP A 446 36.16 -1.90 -7.43
N ALA A 447 36.40 -1.56 -8.70
CA ALA A 447 36.69 -2.53 -9.76
C ALA A 447 37.94 -3.39 -9.47
N ASN A 448 38.87 -2.87 -8.64
CA ASN A 448 40.07 -3.57 -8.19
C ASN A 448 39.81 -4.52 -6.99
N GLY A 449 38.58 -4.56 -6.48
CA GLY A 449 38.19 -5.41 -5.36
C GLY A 449 38.45 -4.83 -3.97
N GLU A 450 38.88 -3.56 -3.87
CA GLU A 450 39.12 -2.86 -2.60
C GLU A 450 37.83 -2.25 -2.03
N TYR A 451 37.71 -2.25 -0.70
CA TYR A 451 36.55 -1.70 0.01
C TYR A 451 36.81 -0.24 0.44
N HIS A 452 35.97 0.67 -0.06
CA HIS A 452 35.98 2.09 0.27
C HIS A 452 34.86 2.43 1.24
N PHE A 453 35.23 3.10 2.34
CA PHE A 453 34.33 3.49 3.42
C PHE A 453 34.08 4.99 3.32
N LYS A 454 32.80 5.37 3.27
CA LYS A 454 32.39 6.78 3.23
C LYS A 454 31.25 7.00 4.22
N MET A 455 31.29 8.09 4.96
CA MET A 455 30.17 8.46 5.84
C MET A 455 28.87 8.59 5.05
N SER A 456 27.83 7.91 5.51
CA SER A 456 26.49 7.94 4.92
C SER A 456 25.82 9.29 5.16
N SER A 457 25.01 9.71 4.19
CA SER A 457 24.15 10.87 4.31
C SER A 457 22.80 10.49 4.95
N GLY A 458 22.38 11.17 6.01
CA GLY A 458 21.06 10.98 6.63
C GLY A 458 20.87 11.79 7.91
N GLY A 459 19.62 12.05 8.30
CA GLY A 459 19.29 12.82 9.50
C GLY A 459 19.77 12.15 10.80
N LEU A 460 19.49 10.84 10.94
CA LEU A 460 19.96 10.03 12.07
C LEU A 460 21.50 9.98 12.15
N VAL A 461 22.16 9.75 11.01
CA VAL A 461 23.62 9.69 10.93
C VAL A 461 24.23 11.03 11.32
N SER A 462 23.67 12.15 10.85
CA SER A 462 24.16 13.49 11.21
C SER A 462 23.98 13.78 12.70
N ALA A 463 22.82 13.45 13.27
CA ALA A 463 22.52 13.68 14.68
C ALA A 463 23.43 12.85 15.60
N LEU A 464 23.52 11.54 15.36
CA LEU A 464 24.35 10.64 16.16
C LEU A 464 25.86 10.86 15.95
N SER A 465 26.29 11.28 14.76
CA SER A 465 27.70 11.67 14.53
C SER A 465 28.07 12.93 15.30
N GLY A 466 27.13 13.88 15.43
CA GLY A 466 27.30 15.04 16.30
C GLY A 466 27.45 14.63 17.77
N PHE A 467 26.56 13.74 18.24
CA PHE A 467 26.62 13.19 19.60
C PHE A 467 27.88 12.35 19.87
N LYS A 468 28.41 11.65 18.86
CA LYS A 468 29.66 10.86 19.01
C LYS A 468 30.87 11.73 19.38
N LYS A 469 30.84 13.03 19.07
CA LYS A 469 31.89 13.97 19.51
C LYS A 469 31.87 14.19 21.02
N SER A 470 30.71 14.07 21.68
CA SER A 470 30.56 14.29 23.12
C SER A 470 30.61 13.01 23.93
N LEU A 471 30.28 11.85 23.35
CA LEU A 471 30.31 10.56 24.04
C LEU A 471 30.74 9.42 23.11
N ASN A 472 31.70 8.61 23.55
CA ASN A 472 32.15 7.46 22.77
C ASN A 472 31.19 6.27 22.93
N PHE A 473 30.78 5.66 21.83
CA PHE A 473 29.86 4.52 21.81
C PHE A 473 30.15 3.57 20.64
N THR A 474 29.78 2.30 20.81
CA THR A 474 29.84 1.30 19.74
C THR A 474 28.56 1.36 18.91
N TRP A 475 28.69 1.44 17.58
CA TRP A 475 27.52 1.49 16.68
C TRP A 475 27.34 0.16 15.94
N ILE A 476 26.20 -0.49 16.12
CA ILE A 476 25.83 -1.74 15.46
C ILE A 476 24.79 -1.48 14.36
N GLY A 477 25.02 -2.00 13.15
CA GLY A 477 24.12 -1.80 12.01
C GLY A 477 24.41 -2.65 10.78
N TRP A 478 23.49 -2.70 9.83
CA TRP A 478 23.71 -3.34 8.52
C TRP A 478 24.55 -2.43 7.60
N PRO A 479 25.59 -2.96 6.91
CA PRO A 479 26.46 -2.19 6.02
C PRO A 479 25.80 -1.74 4.70
N GLY A 480 24.59 -2.22 4.40
CA GLY A 480 23.82 -1.78 3.24
C GLY A 480 24.06 -2.56 1.94
N PHE A 481 24.97 -3.55 1.94
CA PHE A 481 25.25 -4.40 0.77
C PHE A 481 25.86 -5.75 1.21
N PHE A 482 25.81 -6.74 0.31
CA PHE A 482 26.35 -8.08 0.57
C PHE A 482 27.88 -8.09 0.65
N ILE A 483 28.41 -8.56 1.78
CA ILE A 483 29.86 -8.81 1.96
C ILE A 483 30.12 -10.32 2.04
N PRO A 484 30.96 -10.87 1.15
CA PRO A 484 31.33 -12.29 1.17
C PRO A 484 31.95 -12.69 2.52
N PRO A 485 31.63 -13.89 3.06
CA PRO A 485 32.14 -14.34 4.36
C PRO A 485 33.67 -14.25 4.53
N LYS A 486 34.42 -14.48 3.46
CA LYS A 486 35.89 -14.37 3.42
C LYS A 486 36.42 -12.97 3.73
N ASP A 487 35.67 -11.93 3.39
CA ASP A 487 36.09 -10.53 3.50
C ASP A 487 35.59 -9.88 4.81
N ARG A 488 34.60 -10.52 5.48
CA ARG A 488 33.98 -10.01 6.73
C ARG A 488 35.01 -9.72 7.84
N PRO A 489 35.99 -10.61 8.16
CA PRO A 489 36.95 -10.32 9.23
C PRO A 489 37.80 -9.07 8.98
N HIS A 490 38.14 -8.80 7.71
CA HIS A 490 38.89 -7.61 7.34
C HIS A 490 38.02 -6.34 7.48
N VAL A 491 36.78 -6.40 7.00
CA VAL A 491 35.82 -5.30 7.11
C VAL A 491 35.47 -5.00 8.57
N ASP A 492 35.17 -6.03 9.37
CA ASP A 492 34.83 -5.89 10.79
C ASP A 492 35.97 -5.28 11.60
N LYS A 493 37.21 -5.74 11.37
CA LYS A 493 38.40 -5.17 12.03
C LYS A 493 38.51 -3.68 11.74
N ARG A 494 38.38 -3.31 10.47
CA ARG A 494 38.51 -1.92 10.02
C ARG A 494 37.36 -1.03 10.52
N LEU A 495 36.13 -1.53 10.51
CA LEU A 495 34.95 -0.85 11.07
C LEU A 495 35.11 -0.58 12.57
N MET A 496 35.65 -1.55 13.32
CA MET A 496 35.85 -1.39 14.75
C MET A 496 37.00 -0.42 15.06
N GLU A 497 38.15 -0.55 14.38
CA GLU A 497 39.34 0.27 14.62
C GLU A 497 39.16 1.73 14.17
N GLU A 498 38.63 1.97 12.97
CA GLU A 498 38.51 3.32 12.40
C GLU A 498 37.23 4.04 12.86
N TYR A 499 36.16 3.30 13.16
CA TYR A 499 34.84 3.88 13.35
C TYR A 499 34.07 3.36 14.57
N SER A 500 34.63 2.46 15.39
CA SER A 500 33.91 1.84 16.53
C SER A 500 32.53 1.29 16.11
N CYS A 501 32.48 0.68 14.93
CA CYS A 501 31.28 0.13 14.35
C CYS A 501 31.36 -1.39 14.24
N GLN A 502 30.22 -2.07 14.34
CA GLN A 502 30.09 -3.50 14.07
C GLN A 502 28.99 -3.74 13.05
N ALA A 503 29.32 -4.54 12.02
CA ALA A 503 28.37 -4.90 10.99
C ALA A 503 27.45 -6.05 11.44
N VAL A 504 26.17 -5.94 11.05
CA VAL A 504 25.20 -7.03 11.06
C VAL A 504 25.05 -7.51 9.63
N TYR A 505 25.43 -8.75 9.35
CA TYR A 505 25.35 -9.34 8.02
C TYR A 505 24.03 -10.07 7.86
N LEU A 506 23.13 -9.49 7.07
CA LEU A 506 21.87 -10.10 6.66
C LEU A 506 22.05 -10.74 5.28
N ASP A 507 21.34 -11.85 5.03
CA ASP A 507 21.21 -12.38 3.67
C ASP A 507 20.35 -11.47 2.81
N ASP A 508 20.62 -11.40 1.50
CA ASP A 508 19.98 -10.42 0.61
C ASP A 508 18.44 -10.52 0.60
N ASP A 509 17.89 -11.74 0.65
CA ASP A 509 16.44 -11.96 0.69
C ASP A 509 15.83 -11.48 2.01
N VAL A 510 16.50 -11.76 3.14
CA VAL A 510 16.07 -11.28 4.47
C VAL A 510 16.18 -9.75 4.52
N ALA A 511 17.29 -9.18 4.05
CA ALA A 511 17.52 -7.74 4.04
C ALA A 511 16.46 -7.00 3.20
N ASP A 512 16.18 -7.48 1.99
CA ASP A 512 15.21 -6.88 1.09
C ASP A 512 13.78 -6.96 1.66
N ARG A 513 13.34 -8.15 2.08
CA ARG A 513 11.99 -8.35 2.64
C ARG A 513 11.79 -7.64 3.98
N HIS A 514 12.80 -7.60 4.83
CA HIS A 514 12.78 -6.84 6.08
C HIS A 514 12.70 -5.33 5.82
N TYR A 515 13.59 -4.80 4.97
CA TYR A 515 13.76 -3.37 4.78
C TYR A 515 12.73 -2.80 3.81
N ASN A 516 12.67 -3.32 2.58
CA ASN A 516 11.74 -2.87 1.57
C ASN A 516 10.34 -3.42 1.84
N GLY A 517 10.20 -4.73 2.07
CA GLY A 517 8.90 -5.37 2.28
C GLY A 517 8.16 -4.89 3.55
N PHE A 518 8.65 -5.23 4.74
CA PHE A 518 7.93 -4.92 5.97
C PHE A 518 8.14 -3.48 6.46
N SER A 519 9.40 -3.04 6.57
CA SER A 519 9.69 -1.74 7.19
C SER A 519 9.20 -0.57 6.32
N ASN A 520 9.47 -0.58 5.02
CA ASN A 520 9.16 0.54 4.13
C ASN A 520 7.79 0.45 3.44
N SER A 521 7.25 -0.75 3.18
CA SER A 521 5.90 -0.89 2.59
C SER A 521 4.78 -1.09 3.60
N ILE A 522 5.07 -1.40 4.88
CA ILE A 522 4.05 -1.58 5.92
C ILE A 522 4.18 -0.52 7.03
N LEU A 523 5.29 -0.54 7.79
CA LEU A 523 5.42 0.34 8.96
C LEU A 523 5.52 1.82 8.57
N TRP A 524 6.31 2.15 7.55
CA TRP A 524 6.47 3.53 7.08
C TRP A 524 5.15 4.18 6.65
N PRO A 525 4.35 3.63 5.72
CA PRO A 525 3.06 4.22 5.36
C PRO A 525 2.09 4.28 6.54
N LEU A 526 2.01 3.22 7.35
CA LEU A 526 1.15 3.18 8.53
C LEU A 526 1.45 4.31 9.52
N PHE A 527 2.72 4.49 9.87
CA PHE A 527 3.15 5.46 10.87
C PHE A 527 3.05 6.90 10.35
N HIS A 528 2.97 7.09 9.03
CA HIS A 528 2.72 8.38 8.39
C HIS A 528 1.27 8.57 7.92
N TYR A 529 0.32 7.84 8.52
CA TYR A 529 -1.13 8.00 8.27
C TYR A 529 -1.52 7.77 6.80
N HIS A 530 -0.83 6.87 6.10
CA HIS A 530 -1.09 6.51 4.71
C HIS A 530 -1.43 5.01 4.56
N PRO A 531 -2.52 4.49 5.16
CA PRO A 531 -2.80 3.05 5.19
C PRO A 531 -3.33 2.47 3.87
N GLY A 532 -3.70 3.31 2.90
CA GLY A 532 -4.45 2.88 1.70
C GLY A 532 -3.74 1.88 0.79
N GLU A 533 -2.41 1.79 0.87
CA GLU A 533 -1.58 0.98 -0.03
C GLU A 533 -0.84 -0.15 0.71
N MET A 534 -1.22 -0.45 1.96
CA MET A 534 -0.54 -1.46 2.77
C MET A 534 -0.96 -2.89 2.39
N ASN A 535 -0.01 -3.67 1.87
CA ASN A 535 -0.19 -5.09 1.57
C ASN A 535 0.59 -5.97 2.55
N PHE A 536 -0.08 -6.45 3.60
CA PHE A 536 0.57 -7.33 4.59
C PHE A 536 0.93 -8.68 3.96
N ASP A 537 2.21 -9.07 4.11
CA ASP A 537 2.76 -10.34 3.66
C ASP A 537 3.48 -11.03 4.83
N GLU A 538 3.11 -12.28 5.08
CA GLU A 538 3.70 -13.11 6.14
C GLU A 538 5.19 -13.38 5.90
N GLU A 539 5.63 -13.52 4.65
CA GLU A 539 7.05 -13.76 4.36
C GLU A 539 7.90 -12.52 4.72
N ASN A 540 7.35 -11.31 4.50
CA ASN A 540 7.99 -10.06 4.90
C ASN A 540 8.03 -9.91 6.43
N TRP A 541 6.96 -10.33 7.12
CA TRP A 541 6.94 -10.37 8.58
C TRP A 541 7.97 -11.36 9.15
N LEU A 542 8.10 -12.54 8.55
CA LEU A 542 9.10 -13.54 8.93
C LEU A 542 10.52 -12.98 8.76
N ALA A 543 10.80 -12.34 7.63
CA ALA A 543 12.09 -11.68 7.41
C ALA A 543 12.35 -10.56 8.42
N TYR A 544 11.32 -9.81 8.81
CA TYR A 544 11.45 -8.77 9.84
C TYR A 544 11.83 -9.34 11.21
N ARG A 545 11.20 -10.46 11.62
CA ARG A 545 11.56 -11.21 12.84
C ARG A 545 12.97 -11.77 12.77
N GLN A 546 13.35 -12.40 11.65
CA GLN A 546 14.69 -12.96 11.43
C GLN A 546 15.78 -11.88 11.52
N ALA A 547 15.58 -10.73 10.86
CA ALA A 547 16.51 -9.62 10.92
C ALA A 547 16.67 -9.13 12.36
N ASN A 548 15.56 -8.87 13.07
CA ASN A 548 15.60 -8.42 14.47
C ASN A 548 16.34 -9.41 15.39
N LEU A 549 16.21 -10.72 15.16
CA LEU A 549 16.96 -11.75 15.89
C LEU A 549 18.47 -11.67 15.61
N GLN A 550 18.87 -11.56 14.34
CA GLN A 550 20.29 -11.42 13.97
C GLN A 550 20.92 -10.13 14.53
N PHE A 551 20.15 -9.05 14.60
CA PHE A 551 20.55 -7.84 15.32
C PHE A 551 20.72 -8.11 16.83
N ALA A 552 19.78 -8.81 17.47
CA ALA A 552 19.87 -9.16 18.89
C ALA A 552 21.12 -9.98 19.21
N GLU A 553 21.43 -10.98 18.37
CA GLU A 553 22.64 -11.79 18.48
C GLU A 553 23.93 -10.97 18.32
N ALA A 554 23.95 -10.02 17.38
CA ALA A 554 25.11 -9.15 17.18
C ALA A 554 25.33 -8.22 18.37
N VAL A 555 24.25 -7.66 18.92
CA VAL A 555 24.30 -6.78 20.10
C VAL A 555 24.80 -7.54 21.32
N LYS A 556 24.26 -8.74 21.57
CA LYS A 556 24.65 -9.60 22.71
C LYS A 556 26.16 -9.83 22.79
N LYS A 557 26.85 -9.96 21.65
CA LYS A 557 28.32 -10.17 21.61
C LYS A 557 29.13 -9.00 22.17
N GLN A 558 28.56 -7.79 22.23
CA GLN A 558 29.21 -6.59 22.76
C GLN A 558 28.72 -6.19 24.14
N ILE A 559 27.69 -6.87 24.66
CA ILE A 559 27.11 -6.51 25.94
C ILE A 559 28.07 -6.89 27.07
N THR A 560 28.27 -5.93 27.97
CA THR A 560 28.98 -6.10 29.23
C THR A 560 28.01 -5.81 30.39
N PRO A 561 28.24 -6.35 31.61
CA PRO A 561 27.41 -6.02 32.77
C PRO A 561 27.32 -4.50 33.00
N GLY A 562 26.09 -3.99 33.16
CA GLY A 562 25.87 -2.54 33.29
C GLY A 562 25.83 -1.74 31.98
N ALA A 563 25.94 -2.39 30.82
CA ALA A 563 25.87 -1.71 29.52
C ALA A 563 24.52 -1.02 29.29
N MET A 564 24.55 0.00 28.43
CA MET A 564 23.38 0.72 27.95
C MET A 564 23.20 0.44 26.47
N VAL A 565 22.06 -0.12 26.08
CA VAL A 565 21.72 -0.39 24.68
C VAL A 565 20.66 0.61 24.25
N TRP A 566 20.95 1.36 23.19
CA TRP A 566 20.04 2.36 22.63
C TRP A 566 19.64 1.99 21.21
N VAL A 567 18.44 1.44 21.08
CA VAL A 567 17.83 0.99 19.83
C VAL A 567 17.15 2.14 19.11
N GLN A 568 17.35 2.22 17.79
CA GLN A 568 16.85 3.30 16.95
C GLN A 568 15.84 2.78 15.93
N ASP A 569 14.67 3.42 15.94
CA ASP A 569 13.69 3.48 14.86
C ASP A 569 12.85 2.21 14.58
N TYR A 570 11.83 2.38 13.74
CA TYR A 570 10.78 1.38 13.45
C TYR A 570 11.27 0.05 12.83
N HIS A 571 12.50 -0.01 12.35
CA HIS A 571 13.09 -1.24 11.81
C HIS A 571 13.36 -2.29 12.91
N LEU A 572 13.61 -1.84 14.14
CA LEU A 572 14.14 -2.71 15.22
C LEU A 572 13.19 -2.76 16.43
N MET A 573 11.88 -2.75 16.21
CA MET A 573 10.90 -2.68 17.31
C MET A 573 10.78 -3.98 18.12
N LEU A 574 11.22 -5.12 17.57
CA LEU A 574 11.24 -6.41 18.29
C LEU A 574 12.56 -6.68 19.01
N LEU A 575 13.62 -5.95 18.63
CA LEU A 575 14.96 -6.11 19.19
C LEU A 575 14.99 -6.06 20.73
N PRO A 576 14.29 -5.15 21.44
CA PRO A 576 14.37 -5.10 22.91
C PRO A 576 13.88 -6.39 23.56
N MET A 577 12.77 -6.95 23.10
CA MET A 577 12.22 -8.20 23.61
C MET A 577 13.13 -9.40 23.32
N LEU A 578 13.62 -9.52 22.07
CA LEU A 578 14.54 -10.59 21.69
C LEU A 578 15.84 -10.52 22.49
N LEU A 579 16.34 -9.31 22.73
CA LEU A 579 17.55 -9.09 23.51
C LEU A 579 17.35 -9.45 24.98
N ARG A 580 16.23 -9.08 25.61
CA ARG A 580 15.87 -9.54 26.96
C ARG A 580 15.76 -11.06 27.04
N GLY A 581 15.11 -11.70 26.07
CA GLY A 581 15.03 -13.16 25.99
C GLY A 581 16.41 -13.84 25.91
N LEU A 582 17.34 -13.23 25.19
CA LEU A 582 18.72 -13.70 25.10
C LEU A 582 19.55 -13.42 26.37
N MET A 583 19.15 -12.48 27.23
CA MET A 583 19.98 -11.98 28.34
C MET A 583 19.49 -12.35 29.72
N ASP A 584 18.19 -12.47 29.94
CA ASP A 584 17.61 -12.71 31.27
C ASP A 584 17.64 -14.22 31.61
N GLY A 585 17.78 -15.10 30.60
CA GLY A 585 17.81 -16.55 30.75
C GLY A 585 16.44 -17.15 31.14
N PRO A 586 16.21 -18.47 30.97
CA PRO A 586 14.88 -19.09 31.17
C PRO A 586 14.33 -19.00 32.60
N SER A 587 15.18 -18.73 33.60
CA SER A 587 14.80 -18.71 35.02
C SER A 587 14.27 -17.36 35.50
N HIS A 588 14.50 -16.26 34.76
CA HIS A 588 14.02 -14.91 35.12
C HIS A 588 13.00 -14.34 34.13
N THR A 589 12.72 -15.04 33.03
CA THR A 589 11.62 -14.69 32.12
C THR A 589 10.29 -15.16 32.69
N ALA A 590 9.31 -14.24 32.77
CA ALA A 590 7.96 -14.62 33.14
C ALA A 590 7.38 -15.64 32.14
N GLU A 591 6.45 -16.47 32.59
CA GLU A 591 5.82 -17.51 31.78
C GLU A 591 5.16 -16.93 30.51
N TYR A 592 4.59 -15.73 30.64
CA TYR A 592 4.03 -14.97 29.52
C TYR A 592 5.12 -14.47 28.55
N THR A 593 6.19 -13.83 29.03
CA THR A 593 7.36 -13.49 28.19
C THR A 593 7.86 -14.68 27.39
N SER A 594 7.98 -15.85 28.04
CA SER A 594 8.50 -17.06 27.41
C SER A 594 7.58 -17.58 26.30
N SER A 595 6.26 -17.53 26.51
CA SER A 595 5.27 -17.88 25.49
C SER A 595 5.31 -16.94 24.29
N GLU A 596 5.43 -15.63 24.53
CA GLU A 596 5.48 -14.63 23.47
C GLU A 596 6.79 -14.66 22.67
N LEU A 597 7.92 -14.87 23.36
CA LEU A 597 9.20 -15.12 22.70
C LEU A 597 9.12 -16.33 21.79
N LEU A 598 8.53 -17.44 22.24
CA LEU A 598 8.40 -18.66 21.45
C LEU A 598 7.56 -18.44 20.19
N LYS A 599 6.45 -17.69 20.28
CA LYS A 599 5.65 -17.29 19.10
C LYS A 599 6.45 -16.41 18.14
N ILE A 600 7.22 -15.47 18.68
CA ILE A 600 8.01 -14.53 17.85
C ILE A 600 9.27 -15.19 17.31
N THR A 601 9.67 -16.34 17.81
CA THR A 601 10.83 -17.08 17.29
C THR A 601 10.45 -18.29 16.44
N GLU A 602 9.19 -18.73 16.46
CA GLU A 602 8.69 -19.86 15.67
C GLU A 602 8.91 -19.69 14.15
N GLY A 603 9.60 -20.66 13.55
CA GLY A 603 9.98 -20.69 12.14
C GLY A 603 11.24 -19.90 11.79
N LEU A 604 12.04 -19.47 12.79
CA LEU A 604 13.27 -18.71 12.56
C LEU A 604 14.52 -19.60 12.54
N ASP A 605 15.50 -19.22 11.72
CA ASP A 605 16.81 -19.86 11.75
C ASP A 605 17.56 -19.42 13.02
N GLY A 606 17.84 -20.37 13.93
CA GLY A 606 18.60 -20.12 15.16
C GLY A 606 17.81 -20.22 16.48
N GLU A 607 16.57 -20.70 16.46
CA GLU A 607 15.69 -20.85 17.65
C GLU A 607 16.36 -21.51 18.87
N GLU A 608 17.25 -22.49 18.66
CA GLU A 608 17.93 -23.21 19.74
C GLU A 608 18.82 -22.32 20.62
N MET A 609 19.28 -21.16 20.13
CA MET A 609 20.19 -20.24 20.83
C MET A 609 19.53 -19.53 22.04
N LEU A 610 18.21 -19.41 22.07
CA LEU A 610 17.47 -18.77 23.18
C LEU A 610 17.48 -19.64 24.44
N SER A 611 17.81 -20.92 24.34
CA SER A 611 17.79 -21.89 25.44
C SER A 611 19.11 -22.01 26.22
N LYS A 612 20.21 -21.40 25.75
CA LYS A 612 21.58 -21.68 26.25
C LYS A 612 22.39 -20.42 26.56
N THR A 613 21.91 -19.54 27.45
CA THR A 613 22.78 -18.41 27.85
C THR A 613 22.74 -18.00 29.30
N GLU A 614 23.94 -17.65 29.78
CA GLU A 614 24.21 -17.06 31.08
C GLU A 614 23.65 -15.63 31.14
N ALA A 615 23.06 -15.29 32.28
CA ALA A 615 22.42 -13.99 32.45
C ALA A 615 23.46 -12.87 32.58
N VAL A 616 23.20 -11.73 31.92
CA VAL A 616 24.07 -10.54 32.05
C VAL A 616 23.33 -9.45 32.83
N PRO A 617 23.70 -9.20 34.10
CA PRO A 617 22.93 -8.31 34.96
C PRO A 617 23.16 -6.82 34.65
N GLY A 618 22.17 -6.00 35.00
CA GLY A 618 22.27 -4.55 35.06
C GLY A 618 22.20 -3.81 33.72
N VAL A 619 21.81 -4.49 32.64
CA VAL A 619 21.72 -3.86 31.31
C VAL A 619 20.42 -3.08 31.14
N LYS A 620 20.56 -1.87 30.61
CA LYS A 620 19.46 -0.96 30.30
C LYS A 620 19.23 -0.89 28.80
N ILE A 621 17.96 -0.97 28.38
CA ILE A 621 17.55 -0.91 26.99
C ILE A 621 16.65 0.31 26.79
N GLY A 622 17.11 1.25 25.97
CA GLY A 622 16.32 2.37 25.50
C GLY A 622 15.93 2.19 24.04
N PHE A 623 14.73 2.63 23.67
CA PHE A 623 14.28 2.71 22.28
C PHE A 623 13.86 4.14 21.93
N PHE A 624 14.18 4.60 20.72
CA PHE A 624 13.73 5.90 20.23
C PHE A 624 13.13 5.78 18.82
N LEU A 625 11.88 6.24 18.65
CA LEU A 625 11.20 6.25 17.36
C LEU A 625 11.40 7.59 16.63
N HIS A 626 11.92 7.55 15.39
CA HIS A 626 12.16 8.76 14.60
C HIS A 626 10.98 9.15 13.70
N THR A 627 10.04 8.23 13.49
CA THR A 627 8.77 8.51 12.81
C THR A 627 7.73 8.99 13.82
N PRO A 628 6.60 9.54 13.34
CA PRO A 628 5.41 9.64 14.16
C PRO A 628 5.00 8.26 14.69
N PHE A 629 4.29 8.25 15.81
CA PHE A 629 3.53 7.07 16.24
C PHE A 629 2.05 7.37 15.99
N PRO A 630 1.36 6.56 15.17
CA PRO A 630 0.02 6.90 14.73
C PRO A 630 -1.01 6.69 15.84
N SER A 631 -2.15 7.35 15.73
CA SER A 631 -3.27 7.13 16.63
C SER A 631 -3.70 5.64 16.66
N SER A 632 -4.29 5.19 17.77
CA SER A 632 -4.68 3.79 17.94
C SER A 632 -5.63 3.25 16.86
N GLU A 633 -6.46 4.13 16.28
CA GLU A 633 -7.39 3.78 15.20
C GLU A 633 -6.69 3.43 13.89
N ILE A 634 -5.56 4.09 13.61
CA ILE A 634 -4.69 3.78 12.47
C ILE A 634 -3.78 2.62 12.83
N TYR A 635 -3.14 2.64 14.00
CA TYR A 635 -2.20 1.60 14.42
C TYR A 635 -2.83 0.19 14.41
N ARG A 636 -4.11 0.07 14.80
CA ARG A 636 -4.81 -1.23 14.82
C ARG A 636 -5.02 -1.88 13.45
N ILE A 637 -4.79 -1.15 12.35
CA ILE A 637 -4.81 -1.71 10.99
C ILE A 637 -3.71 -2.78 10.83
N LEU A 638 -2.59 -2.65 11.53
CA LEU A 638 -1.49 -3.60 11.49
C LEU A 638 -1.92 -4.97 12.06
N PRO A 639 -1.80 -6.08 11.29
CA PRO A 639 -2.14 -7.41 11.80
C PRO A 639 -1.29 -7.83 13.00
N VAL A 640 0.02 -7.56 12.95
CA VAL A 640 1.01 -7.89 14.00
C VAL A 640 1.21 -6.76 15.03
N ARG A 641 0.14 -5.98 15.26
CA ARG A 641 0.12 -4.83 16.18
C ARG A 641 0.49 -5.20 17.62
N ARG A 642 0.16 -6.42 18.05
CA ARG A 642 0.38 -6.86 19.43
C ARG A 642 1.85 -7.14 19.67
N GLU A 643 2.48 -7.90 18.77
CA GLU A 643 3.87 -8.31 18.79
C GLU A 643 4.81 -7.09 18.78
N ILE A 644 4.51 -6.10 17.94
CA ILE A 644 5.29 -4.86 17.85
C ILE A 644 5.20 -4.03 19.14
N LEU A 645 4.00 -3.87 19.73
CA LEU A 645 3.88 -3.17 21.02
C LEU A 645 4.59 -3.90 22.15
N LEU A 646 4.41 -5.22 22.23
CA LEU A 646 5.10 -6.05 23.21
C LEU A 646 6.62 -5.92 23.04
N GLY A 647 7.13 -5.97 21.81
CA GLY A 647 8.53 -5.75 21.49
C GLY A 647 9.13 -4.50 22.15
N LEU A 648 8.39 -3.39 22.13
CA LEU A 648 8.81 -2.13 22.73
C LEU A 648 8.70 -2.09 24.26
N LEU A 649 7.74 -2.80 24.86
CA LEU A 649 7.52 -2.79 26.32
C LEU A 649 8.65 -3.45 27.11
N TYR A 650 9.57 -4.17 26.46
CA TYR A 650 10.80 -4.68 27.07
C TYR A 650 11.92 -3.64 27.19
N CYS A 651 11.66 -2.39 26.79
CA CYS A 651 12.56 -1.26 27.04
C CYS A 651 12.35 -0.69 28.45
N ASP A 652 13.44 -0.22 29.05
CA ASP A 652 13.39 0.60 30.27
C ASP A 652 12.95 2.04 29.97
N LEU A 653 13.32 2.56 28.80
CA LEU A 653 12.93 3.89 28.32
C LEU A 653 12.53 3.86 26.84
N ILE A 654 11.36 4.40 26.53
CA ILE A 654 10.83 4.57 25.17
C ILE A 654 10.71 6.07 24.90
N GLY A 655 11.37 6.55 23.85
CA GLY A 655 11.41 7.95 23.47
C GLY A 655 10.70 8.25 22.15
N PHE A 656 10.02 9.39 22.10
CA PHE A 656 9.40 9.94 20.91
C PHE A 656 9.79 11.41 20.71
N HIS A 657 9.59 11.95 19.50
CA HIS A 657 9.86 13.38 19.24
C HIS A 657 8.90 14.33 19.96
N THR A 658 7.60 14.02 20.00
CA THR A 658 6.55 14.88 20.55
C THR A 658 5.71 14.14 21.57
N TYR A 659 5.01 14.89 22.42
CA TYR A 659 4.09 14.32 23.40
C TYR A 659 2.89 13.64 22.75
N ASP A 660 2.44 14.11 21.59
CA ASP A 660 1.34 13.47 20.87
C ASP A 660 1.66 12.03 20.46
N TYR A 661 2.89 11.78 19.99
CA TYR A 661 3.33 10.43 19.62
C TYR A 661 3.40 9.52 20.85
N ALA A 662 3.96 10.03 21.95
CA ALA A 662 3.97 9.30 23.23
C ALA A 662 2.56 8.97 23.72
N ARG A 663 1.64 9.94 23.67
CA ARG A 663 0.23 9.75 24.05
C ARG A 663 -0.46 8.72 23.16
N HIS A 664 -0.20 8.73 21.86
CA HIS A 664 -0.75 7.74 20.94
C HIS A 664 -0.23 6.33 21.23
N PHE A 665 1.06 6.19 21.56
CA PHE A 665 1.63 4.93 22.03
C PHE A 665 0.94 4.41 23.30
N LEU A 666 0.81 5.25 24.33
CA LEU A 666 0.11 4.89 25.58
C LEU A 666 -1.35 4.48 25.32
N SER A 667 -2.04 5.21 24.45
CA SER A 667 -3.42 4.87 24.03
C SER A 667 -3.48 3.51 23.31
N SER A 668 -2.52 3.21 22.44
CA SER A 668 -2.44 1.91 21.76
C SER A 668 -2.14 0.77 22.73
N CYS A 669 -1.23 0.94 23.70
CA CYS A 669 -0.98 -0.04 24.76
C CYS A 669 -2.26 -0.32 25.57
N THR A 670 -3.00 0.72 25.94
CA THR A 670 -4.25 0.57 26.70
C THR A 670 -5.32 -0.17 25.89
N ARG A 671 -5.54 0.22 24.63
CA ARG A 671 -6.64 -0.32 23.80
C ARG A 671 -6.37 -1.71 23.23
N ILE A 672 -5.12 -2.02 22.91
CA ILE A 672 -4.74 -3.27 22.22
C ILE A 672 -4.28 -4.32 23.22
N LEU A 673 -3.50 -3.94 24.23
CA LEU A 673 -2.95 -4.88 25.22
C LEU A 673 -3.76 -4.91 26.53
N GLY A 674 -4.66 -3.94 26.75
CA GLY A 674 -5.43 -3.85 27.99
C GLY A 674 -4.59 -3.46 29.21
N LEU A 675 -3.41 -2.88 29.00
CA LEU A 675 -2.48 -2.55 30.08
C LEU A 675 -2.82 -1.19 30.72
N PRO A 676 -2.67 -1.04 32.05
CA PRO A 676 -2.78 0.24 32.72
C PRO A 676 -1.61 1.15 32.28
N THR A 677 -1.94 2.37 31.87
CA THR A 677 -0.93 3.36 31.44
C THR A 677 -0.98 4.60 32.32
N MET A 678 0.21 5.13 32.60
CA MET A 678 0.40 6.43 33.24
C MET A 678 0.91 7.43 32.19
N PRO A 679 0.77 8.75 32.41
CA PRO A 679 1.27 9.75 31.46
C PRO A 679 2.78 9.64 31.17
N ASN A 680 3.54 9.00 32.05
CA ASN A 680 5.00 8.85 31.98
C ASN A 680 5.46 7.40 31.73
N GLY A 681 4.56 6.44 31.48
CA GLY A 681 4.96 5.05 31.26
C GLY A 681 3.84 4.02 31.22
N VAL A 682 4.22 2.78 30.95
CA VAL A 682 3.32 1.62 30.91
C VAL A 682 3.84 0.56 31.87
N GLU A 683 2.98 0.04 32.73
CA GLU A 683 3.33 -1.08 33.60
C GLU A 683 3.10 -2.40 32.86
N PHE A 684 4.13 -3.24 32.80
CA PHE A 684 4.13 -4.51 32.10
C PHE A 684 5.00 -5.53 32.86
N GLU A 685 4.41 -6.64 33.27
CA GLU A 685 5.09 -7.73 34.02
C GLU A 685 5.89 -7.25 35.26
N GLY A 686 5.34 -6.29 36.01
CA GLY A 686 5.99 -5.71 37.19
C GLY A 686 7.16 -4.77 36.86
N ARG A 687 7.42 -4.50 35.58
CA ARG A 687 8.37 -3.49 35.09
C ARG A 687 7.61 -2.25 34.64
N LEU A 688 8.17 -1.08 34.90
CA LEU A 688 7.65 0.18 34.37
C LEU A 688 8.46 0.58 33.13
N ALA A 689 7.87 0.44 31.95
CA ALA A 689 8.45 0.97 30.71
C ALA A 689 8.22 2.49 30.70
N HIS A 690 9.28 3.27 30.98
CA HIS A 690 9.18 4.72 31.00
C HIS A 690 8.97 5.26 29.58
N VAL A 691 8.06 6.22 29.42
CA VAL A 691 7.79 6.88 28.14
C VAL A 691 8.13 8.36 28.25
N GLY A 692 8.97 8.85 27.34
CA GLY A 692 9.47 10.22 27.35
C GLY A 692 9.47 10.89 25.98
N THR A 693 9.60 12.21 25.98
CA THR A 693 9.63 13.04 24.77
C THR A 693 10.98 13.74 24.64
N PHE A 694 11.67 13.48 23.54
CA PHE A 694 12.99 14.04 23.27
C PHE A 694 13.01 14.53 21.81
N PRO A 695 12.74 15.82 21.55
CA PRO A 695 12.80 16.36 20.20
C PRO A 695 14.24 16.30 19.70
N ILE A 696 14.45 15.74 18.51
CA ILE A 696 15.77 15.64 17.92
C ILE A 696 16.19 17.00 17.36
N GLY A 697 17.45 17.37 17.61
CA GLY A 697 18.07 18.57 17.05
C GLY A 697 19.01 18.26 15.90
N ILE A 698 19.59 19.33 15.33
CA ILE A 698 20.72 19.25 14.40
C ILE A 698 22.02 19.68 15.09
N GLU A 699 23.11 19.75 14.35
CA GLU A 699 24.38 20.35 14.80
C GLU A 699 24.62 21.69 14.09
N PRO A 700 24.16 22.83 14.64
CA PRO A 700 24.15 24.12 13.94
C PRO A 700 25.57 24.64 13.65
N GLU A 701 26.53 24.34 14.53
CA GLU A 701 27.92 24.79 14.39
C GLU A 701 28.55 24.28 13.10
N SER A 702 28.24 23.03 12.70
CA SER A 702 28.73 22.44 11.46
C SER A 702 28.33 23.25 10.21
N PHE A 703 27.11 23.78 10.19
CA PHE A 703 26.63 24.64 9.10
C PHE A 703 27.31 26.01 9.14
N ILE A 704 27.45 26.60 10.33
CA ILE A 704 28.05 27.93 10.52
C ILE A 704 29.53 27.91 10.12
N GLU A 705 30.27 26.87 10.48
CA GLU A 705 31.66 26.68 10.07
C GLU A 705 31.77 26.46 8.56
N ASN A 706 30.86 25.68 7.97
CA ASN A 706 30.89 25.41 6.54
C ASN A 706 30.69 26.68 5.70
N LEU A 707 29.82 27.59 6.14
CA LEU A 707 29.60 28.89 5.50
C LEU A 707 30.83 29.82 5.54
N LYS A 708 31.81 29.56 6.42
CA LYS A 708 33.05 30.35 6.48
C LYS A 708 34.05 29.94 5.41
N LYS A 709 33.92 28.76 4.79
CA LYS A 709 34.84 28.27 3.75
C LYS A 709 34.79 29.15 2.49
N ASP A 710 35.95 29.38 1.89
CA ASP A 710 36.06 30.25 0.70
C ASP A 710 35.39 29.65 -0.54
N SER A 711 35.38 28.32 -0.66
CA SER A 711 34.63 27.61 -1.71
C SER A 711 33.13 27.89 -1.64
N VAL A 712 32.56 27.85 -0.43
CA VAL A 712 31.14 28.08 -0.17
C VAL A 712 30.79 29.55 -0.38
N LYS A 713 31.60 30.49 0.11
CA LYS A 713 31.40 31.94 -0.14
C LYS A 713 31.41 32.28 -1.62
N SER A 714 32.36 31.73 -2.36
CA SER A 714 32.44 31.92 -3.82
C SER A 714 31.21 31.36 -4.52
N ARG A 715 30.69 30.22 -4.05
CA ARG A 715 29.46 29.62 -4.58
C ARG A 715 28.21 30.44 -4.25
N ILE A 716 28.09 30.96 -3.04
CA ILE A 716 27.02 31.87 -2.61
C ILE A 716 26.99 33.09 -3.54
N ALA A 717 28.13 33.76 -3.74
CA ALA A 717 28.21 34.92 -4.63
C ALA A 717 27.83 34.60 -6.08
N ALA A 718 28.16 33.40 -6.57
CA ALA A 718 27.76 32.95 -7.90
C ALA A 718 26.24 32.72 -8.01
N LEU A 719 25.61 32.16 -6.97
CA LEU A 719 24.16 31.95 -6.93
C LEU A 719 23.40 33.28 -6.76
N GLU A 720 23.92 34.21 -5.94
CA GLU A 720 23.34 35.55 -5.79
C GLU A 720 23.34 36.33 -7.10
N ARG A 721 24.44 36.28 -7.88
CA ARG A 721 24.49 36.88 -9.22
C ARG A 721 23.50 36.25 -10.19
N ARG A 722 23.28 34.94 -10.09
CA ARG A 722 22.37 34.20 -10.97
C ARG A 722 20.91 34.52 -10.68
N PHE A 723 20.55 34.67 -9.42
CA PHE A 723 19.19 34.97 -8.97
C PHE A 723 19.00 36.45 -8.62
N ASP A 724 19.79 37.33 -9.24
CA ASP A 724 19.70 38.76 -8.99
C ASP A 724 18.30 39.27 -9.37
N GLY A 725 17.69 40.07 -8.49
CA GLY A 725 16.32 40.54 -8.64
C GLY A 725 15.21 39.49 -8.48
N VAL A 726 15.54 38.23 -8.15
CA VAL A 726 14.57 37.12 -8.00
C VAL A 726 14.58 36.57 -6.57
N LYS A 727 13.41 36.35 -5.99
CA LYS A 727 13.23 35.68 -4.70
C LYS A 727 13.39 34.18 -4.84
N VAL A 728 14.21 33.57 -3.98
CA VAL A 728 14.49 32.13 -4.04
C VAL A 728 13.76 31.40 -2.91
N ILE A 729 12.87 30.48 -3.27
CA ILE A 729 12.25 29.51 -2.37
C ILE A 729 13.03 28.20 -2.53
N VAL A 730 13.45 27.59 -1.42
CA VAL A 730 14.12 26.30 -1.44
C VAL A 730 13.29 25.21 -0.79
N GLY A 731 13.13 24.09 -1.50
CA GLY A 731 12.63 22.84 -0.96
C GLY A 731 13.72 21.77 -1.06
N VAL A 732 14.09 21.16 0.05
CA VAL A 732 15.03 20.05 0.08
C VAL A 732 14.35 18.89 0.75
N ASP A 733 14.03 17.87 -0.04
CA ASP A 733 13.27 16.73 0.43
C ASP A 733 13.81 15.48 -0.24
N ARG A 734 13.77 14.35 0.47
CA ARG A 734 13.79 13.05 -0.22
C ARG A 734 12.51 12.94 -1.04
N LEU A 735 12.60 12.37 -2.23
CA LEU A 735 11.42 12.11 -3.05
C LEU A 735 10.61 10.99 -2.38
N ASP A 736 9.67 11.37 -1.54
CA ASP A 736 8.86 10.52 -0.67
C ASP A 736 7.47 11.14 -0.55
N TYR A 737 6.42 10.32 -0.54
CA TYR A 737 5.04 10.80 -0.59
C TYR A 737 4.65 11.57 0.67
N ILE A 738 5.32 11.32 1.80
CA ILE A 738 5.06 12.04 3.06
C ILE A 738 5.51 13.50 3.03
N LYS A 739 6.36 13.88 2.07
CA LYS A 739 6.98 15.22 2.01
C LYS A 739 6.09 16.27 1.36
N GLY A 740 4.97 15.85 0.77
CA GLY A 740 4.00 16.77 0.19
C GLY A 740 4.56 17.62 -0.96
N VAL A 741 5.52 17.09 -1.73
CA VAL A 741 6.12 17.79 -2.88
C VAL A 741 5.05 18.19 -3.92
N PRO A 742 4.09 17.31 -4.30
CA PRO A 742 2.99 17.71 -5.18
C PRO A 742 2.18 18.90 -4.65
N GLN A 743 1.81 18.88 -3.37
CA GLN A 743 1.06 19.95 -2.71
C GLN A 743 1.82 21.28 -2.75
N LYS A 744 3.14 21.23 -2.53
CA LYS A 744 4.03 22.40 -2.64
C LYS A 744 4.04 22.99 -4.06
N LEU A 745 4.07 22.14 -5.08
CA LEU A 745 4.03 22.57 -6.49
C LEU A 745 2.67 23.16 -6.86
N HIS A 746 1.57 22.56 -6.42
CA HIS A 746 0.22 23.08 -6.62
C HIS A 746 0.01 24.44 -5.93
N ALA A 747 0.50 24.59 -4.70
CA ALA A 747 0.43 25.86 -4.00
C ALA A 747 1.24 26.96 -4.71
N LEU A 748 2.40 26.64 -5.26
CA LEU A 748 3.18 27.58 -6.08
C LEU A 748 2.42 27.99 -7.35
N GLU A 749 1.79 27.03 -8.05
CA GLU A 749 0.95 27.33 -9.21
C GLU A 749 -0.23 28.24 -8.85
N LEU A 750 -0.89 27.98 -7.71
CA LEU A 750 -1.99 28.81 -7.24
C LEU A 750 -1.52 30.23 -6.90
N PHE A 751 -0.41 30.34 -6.18
CA PHE A 751 0.25 31.61 -5.86
C PHE A 751 0.56 32.42 -7.13
N LEU A 752 1.18 31.81 -8.15
CA LEU A 752 1.50 32.49 -9.41
C LEU A 752 0.25 32.86 -10.22
N SER A 753 -0.84 32.11 -10.08
CA SER A 753 -2.12 32.41 -10.73
C SER A 753 -2.83 33.59 -10.07
N GLN A 754 -2.79 33.68 -8.73
CA GLN A 754 -3.45 34.73 -7.96
C GLN A 754 -2.64 36.02 -7.91
N HIS A 755 -1.32 35.89 -7.94
CA HIS A 755 -0.37 37.00 -7.88
C HIS A 755 0.55 36.99 -9.12
N PRO A 756 0.02 37.30 -10.31
CA PRO A 756 0.80 37.27 -11.55
C PRO A 756 1.97 38.26 -11.56
N GLU A 757 1.97 39.28 -10.70
CA GLU A 757 3.06 40.23 -10.51
C GLU A 757 4.38 39.60 -10.04
N TRP A 758 4.33 38.38 -9.51
CA TRP A 758 5.48 37.60 -9.05
C TRP A 758 6.02 36.62 -10.10
N ILE A 759 5.34 36.46 -11.24
CA ILE A 759 5.88 35.70 -12.38
C ILE A 759 7.17 36.38 -12.86
N GLY A 760 8.25 35.61 -13.00
CA GLY A 760 9.59 36.14 -13.32
C GLY A 760 10.38 36.69 -12.12
N LYS A 761 9.76 36.81 -10.93
CA LYS A 761 10.38 37.39 -9.72
C LYS A 761 10.51 36.41 -8.56
N VAL A 762 9.90 35.23 -8.63
CA VAL A 762 10.00 34.16 -7.61
C VAL A 762 10.39 32.86 -8.28
N VAL A 763 11.33 32.14 -7.68
CA VAL A 763 11.79 30.86 -8.18
C VAL A 763 11.79 29.81 -7.07
N LEU A 764 11.29 28.61 -7.36
CA LEU A 764 11.37 27.44 -6.49
C LEU A 764 12.53 26.55 -6.93
N ALA A 765 13.57 26.47 -6.11
CA ALA A 765 14.63 25.47 -6.22
C ALA A 765 14.23 24.23 -5.40
N GLN A 766 13.64 23.23 -6.05
CA GLN A 766 13.28 21.96 -5.40
C GLN A 766 14.37 20.92 -5.66
N LEU A 767 15.11 20.57 -4.60
CA LEU A 767 16.00 19.43 -4.58
C LEU A 767 15.23 18.20 -4.09
N ALA A 768 15.08 17.22 -4.98
CA ALA A 768 14.50 15.92 -4.69
C ALA A 768 15.61 14.87 -4.62
N VAL A 769 16.00 14.47 -3.42
CA VAL A 769 17.03 13.44 -3.23
C VAL A 769 16.42 12.08 -3.57
N PRO A 770 17.01 11.30 -4.52
CA PRO A 770 16.51 9.99 -4.88
C PRO A 770 16.48 9.06 -3.65
N SER A 771 15.38 8.34 -3.47
CA SER A 771 15.18 7.41 -2.35
C SER A 771 14.33 6.25 -2.83
N ARG A 772 14.68 5.02 -2.42
CA ARG A 772 13.88 3.79 -2.63
C ARG A 772 13.38 3.61 -4.08
N GLN A 773 14.30 3.68 -5.05
CA GLN A 773 13.94 3.68 -6.48
C GLN A 773 13.34 2.35 -6.98
N ASP A 774 13.57 1.25 -6.26
CA ASP A 774 13.06 -0.07 -6.61
C ASP A 774 11.59 -0.28 -6.19
N VAL A 775 11.02 0.68 -5.46
CA VAL A 775 9.63 0.63 -4.95
C VAL A 775 8.71 1.36 -5.93
N GLU A 776 7.66 0.68 -6.39
CA GLU A 776 6.75 1.14 -7.45
C GLU A 776 6.11 2.50 -7.13
N GLU A 777 5.69 2.69 -5.88
CA GLU A 777 5.04 3.92 -5.40
C GLU A 777 5.97 5.15 -5.54
N TYR A 778 7.28 4.96 -5.34
CA TYR A 778 8.27 6.03 -5.50
C TYR A 778 8.50 6.37 -6.97
N GLN A 779 8.40 5.38 -7.86
CA GLN A 779 8.47 5.60 -9.30
C GLN A 779 7.24 6.37 -9.80
N ASN A 780 6.05 6.02 -9.31
CA ASN A 780 4.80 6.71 -9.60
C ASN A 780 4.83 8.16 -9.10
N LEU A 781 5.25 8.38 -7.85
CA LEU A 781 5.43 9.73 -7.29
C LEU A 781 6.40 10.56 -8.14
N ARG A 782 7.50 9.96 -8.59
CA ARG A 782 8.47 10.64 -9.46
C ARG A 782 7.85 11.06 -10.79
N ALA A 783 7.05 10.19 -11.40
CA ALA A 783 6.35 10.53 -12.64
C ALA A 783 5.39 11.71 -12.45
N ILE A 784 4.60 11.69 -11.37
CA ILE A 784 3.67 12.78 -11.00
C ILE A 784 4.42 14.09 -10.79
N VAL A 785 5.50 14.08 -10.00
CA VAL A 785 6.29 15.30 -9.73
C VAL A 785 6.92 15.86 -11.01
N ASN A 786 7.45 15.00 -11.89
CA ASN A 786 8.02 15.43 -13.17
C ASN A 786 6.96 16.05 -14.09
N GLU A 787 5.77 15.46 -14.16
CA GLU A 787 4.64 16.01 -14.92
C GLU A 787 4.26 17.39 -14.38
N LEU A 788 4.07 17.53 -13.07
CA LEU A 788 3.69 18.80 -12.45
C LEU A 788 4.74 19.89 -12.70
N VAL A 789 6.02 19.56 -12.55
CA VAL A 789 7.11 20.50 -12.85
C VAL A 789 7.06 20.92 -14.32
N GLY A 790 6.89 19.99 -15.24
CA GLY A 790 6.79 20.26 -16.67
C GLY A 790 5.59 21.14 -17.02
N ARG A 791 4.41 20.82 -16.47
CA ARG A 791 3.17 21.55 -16.68
C ARG A 791 3.23 22.99 -16.15
N ILE A 792 3.74 23.19 -14.93
CA ILE A 792 3.84 24.53 -14.31
C ILE A 792 4.90 25.37 -15.04
N ASN A 793 6.07 24.81 -15.34
CA ASN A 793 7.09 25.50 -16.12
C ASN A 793 6.60 25.83 -17.54
N GLY A 794 5.83 24.95 -18.18
CA GLY A 794 5.24 25.23 -19.49
C GLY A 794 4.17 26.32 -19.46
N ARG A 795 3.48 26.50 -18.33
CA ARG A 795 2.40 27.49 -18.16
C ARG A 795 2.91 28.89 -17.80
N PHE A 796 3.87 28.98 -16.88
CA PHE A 796 4.35 30.27 -16.33
C PHE A 796 5.80 30.60 -16.69
N GLY A 797 6.53 29.65 -17.29
CA GLY A 797 7.89 29.88 -17.78
C GLY A 797 7.91 30.70 -19.06
N THR A 798 9.05 31.35 -19.29
CA THR A 798 9.41 32.02 -20.54
C THR A 798 10.68 31.37 -21.09
N VAL A 799 11.19 31.86 -22.22
CA VAL A 799 12.45 31.36 -22.80
C VAL A 799 13.63 31.55 -21.84
N ASP A 800 13.64 32.66 -21.09
CA ASP A 800 14.75 33.06 -20.22
C ASP A 800 14.49 32.74 -18.73
N PHE A 801 13.27 32.38 -18.36
CA PHE A 801 12.86 32.20 -16.96
C PHE A 801 12.03 30.94 -16.76
N MET A 802 12.36 30.15 -15.72
CA MET A 802 11.57 29.01 -15.29
C MET A 802 11.22 29.18 -13.81
N PRO A 803 9.92 29.11 -13.43
CA PRO A 803 9.52 29.28 -12.03
C PRO A 803 10.00 28.13 -11.13
N ILE A 804 10.25 26.93 -11.67
CA ILE A 804 10.70 25.77 -10.89
C ILE A 804 12.02 25.22 -11.46
N HIS A 805 13.07 25.26 -10.65
CA HIS A 805 14.29 24.48 -10.86
C HIS A 805 14.22 23.18 -10.06
N PHE A 806 13.79 22.11 -10.74
CA PHE A 806 13.74 20.78 -10.15
C PHE A 806 15.06 20.03 -10.37
N MET A 807 15.59 19.45 -9.29
CA MET A 807 16.84 18.67 -9.31
C MET A 807 16.62 17.32 -8.64
N HIS A 808 16.67 16.24 -9.42
CA HIS A 808 16.57 14.87 -8.89
C HIS A 808 17.96 14.25 -8.69
N LYS A 809 18.69 14.71 -7.67
CA LYS A 809 20.05 14.23 -7.31
C LYS A 809 20.38 14.56 -5.86
N SER A 810 21.43 13.95 -5.32
CA SER A 810 22.02 14.41 -4.06
C SER A 810 22.98 15.58 -4.33
N LEU A 811 23.03 16.54 -3.41
CA LEU A 811 24.01 17.62 -3.43
C LEU A 811 25.07 17.40 -2.34
N PRO A 812 26.34 17.73 -2.59
CA PRO A 812 27.35 17.83 -1.55
C PRO A 812 26.93 18.83 -0.47
N PHE A 813 27.38 18.62 0.77
CA PHE A 813 27.03 19.47 1.91
C PHE A 813 27.38 20.94 1.70
N ASP A 814 28.50 21.24 1.05
CA ASP A 814 28.95 22.60 0.72
C ASP A 814 27.99 23.31 -0.24
N GLU A 815 27.52 22.61 -1.28
CA GLU A 815 26.54 23.14 -2.24
C GLU A 815 25.16 23.32 -1.58
N LEU A 816 24.76 22.37 -0.74
CA LEU A 816 23.52 22.45 0.02
C LEU A 816 23.53 23.68 0.93
N CYS A 817 24.60 23.90 1.70
CA CYS A 817 24.77 25.07 2.56
C CYS A 817 24.73 26.40 1.78
N ALA A 818 25.32 26.43 0.58
CA ALA A 818 25.28 27.61 -0.28
C ALA A 818 23.87 27.90 -0.81
N LEU A 819 23.15 26.88 -1.29
CA LEU A 819 21.78 27.02 -1.79
C LEU A 819 20.85 27.52 -0.68
N TYR A 820 21.00 26.91 0.49
CA TYR A 820 20.45 27.35 1.73
C TYR A 820 20.77 28.86 1.92
N ALA A 821 22.04 29.27 2.04
CA ALA A 821 22.42 30.65 2.37
C ALA A 821 21.75 31.72 1.49
N VAL A 822 21.57 31.43 0.20
CA VAL A 822 20.95 32.35 -0.77
C VAL A 822 19.43 32.35 -0.78
N SER A 823 18.77 31.44 -0.07
CA SER A 823 17.30 31.31 -0.12
C SER A 823 16.60 32.35 0.75
N ASP A 824 15.50 32.92 0.24
CA ASP A 824 14.63 33.87 0.96
C ASP A 824 13.56 33.15 1.80
N VAL A 825 13.12 31.97 1.35
CA VAL A 825 12.13 31.11 2.02
C VAL A 825 12.65 29.68 2.06
N SER A 826 12.56 28.99 3.21
CA SER A 826 13.23 27.69 3.38
C SER A 826 12.54 26.75 4.37
N TYR A 827 12.82 25.45 4.28
CA TYR A 827 12.16 24.38 5.06
C TYR A 827 13.05 23.53 6.00
N GLU A 828 14.38 23.75 6.13
CA GLU A 828 15.26 22.96 7.05
C GLU A 828 16.48 23.74 7.58
N TYR A 829 16.39 25.06 7.65
CA TYR A 829 17.50 25.91 7.18
C TYR A 829 18.06 26.92 8.22
N ILE A 830 17.44 27.04 9.39
CA ILE A 830 17.62 28.16 10.33
C ILE A 830 19.10 28.49 10.68
N ALA A 831 19.96 27.48 10.75
CA ALA A 831 21.39 27.65 11.08
C ALA A 831 22.16 28.49 10.05
N CYS A 832 21.73 28.48 8.78
CA CYS A 832 22.39 29.19 7.69
C CYS A 832 21.86 30.61 7.42
N GLN A 833 20.76 31.05 8.06
CA GLN A 833 20.05 32.32 7.76
C GLN A 833 20.67 33.55 8.43
N GLN A 834 21.82 33.44 9.10
CA GLN A 834 22.31 34.54 9.97
C GLN A 834 22.44 35.88 9.23
N ALA A 835 22.81 35.85 7.95
CA ALA A 835 22.92 37.06 7.13
C ALA A 835 21.58 37.51 6.52
N LYS A 836 20.81 36.59 5.93
CA LYS A 836 19.66 36.93 5.07
C LYS A 836 18.31 36.90 5.79
N GLN A 837 18.21 36.20 6.93
CA GLN A 837 17.03 36.14 7.80
C GLN A 837 15.74 35.78 7.03
N GLY A 838 15.84 34.87 6.07
CA GLY A 838 14.72 34.29 5.34
C GLY A 838 13.63 33.66 6.22
N VAL A 839 12.45 33.53 5.62
CA VAL A 839 11.24 33.04 6.27
C VAL A 839 11.18 31.52 6.24
N MET A 840 10.72 30.93 7.33
CA MET A 840 10.48 29.49 7.44
C MET A 840 8.98 29.25 7.30
N ILE A 841 8.55 28.59 6.23
CA ILE A 841 7.18 28.03 6.14
C ILE A 841 7.29 26.56 6.58
N LEU A 842 6.34 26.07 7.38
CA LEU A 842 6.43 24.74 7.97
C LEU A 842 5.06 24.08 8.06
N SER A 843 4.97 22.82 7.66
CA SER A 843 3.75 22.02 7.82
C SER A 843 3.42 21.81 9.31
N GLU A 844 2.17 21.99 9.72
CA GLU A 844 1.70 21.70 11.08
C GLU A 844 1.86 20.22 11.47
N PHE A 845 1.89 19.32 10.49
CA PHE A 845 2.08 17.89 10.69
C PHE A 845 3.55 17.49 10.92
N ALA A 846 4.49 18.42 10.77
CA ALA A 846 5.88 18.18 11.13
C ALA A 846 6.06 18.28 12.65
N GLY A 847 6.76 17.32 13.27
CA GLY A 847 7.07 17.37 14.70
C GLY A 847 7.81 18.64 15.13
N ALA A 848 8.51 19.30 14.19
CA ALA A 848 9.18 20.58 14.41
C ALA A 848 8.22 21.77 14.59
N ALA A 849 6.97 21.70 14.13
CA ALA A 849 6.00 22.80 14.19
C ALA A 849 5.70 23.24 15.63
N GLN A 850 5.63 22.28 16.57
CA GLN A 850 5.41 22.55 18.00
C GLN A 850 6.61 23.25 18.67
N SER A 851 7.79 23.17 18.05
CA SER A 851 9.06 23.64 18.58
C SER A 851 9.49 24.98 17.98
N LEU A 852 9.16 25.21 16.70
CA LEU A 852 9.67 26.32 15.90
C LEU A 852 8.66 27.48 15.80
N ASN A 853 8.36 28.10 16.96
CA ASN A 853 7.37 29.20 17.15
C ASN A 853 7.69 30.54 16.45
N GLY A 854 8.57 30.55 15.44
CA GLY A 854 8.79 31.70 14.55
C GLY A 854 8.56 31.37 13.08
N SER A 855 8.00 30.19 12.77
CA SER A 855 7.69 29.74 11.42
C SER A 855 6.25 30.11 11.03
N LEU A 856 6.00 30.30 9.75
CA LEU A 856 4.65 30.33 9.19
C LEU A 856 4.13 28.90 9.11
N VAL A 857 3.26 28.53 10.04
CA VAL A 857 2.70 27.18 10.13
C VAL A 857 1.52 27.06 9.19
N VAL A 858 1.53 26.03 8.33
CA VAL A 858 0.51 25.79 7.31
C VAL A 858 0.00 24.36 7.34
N ASN A 859 -1.25 24.19 6.96
CA ASN A 859 -1.83 22.92 6.58
C ASN A 859 -1.52 22.64 5.10
N PRO A 860 -0.66 21.67 4.76
CA PRO A 860 -0.28 21.39 3.37
C PRO A 860 -1.44 20.89 2.50
N TRP A 861 -2.56 20.46 3.10
CA TRP A 861 -3.76 20.03 2.37
C TRP A 861 -4.63 21.21 1.93
N ASP A 862 -4.46 22.38 2.55
CA ASP A 862 -5.08 23.62 2.13
C ASP A 862 -4.13 24.38 1.18
N SER A 863 -4.29 24.14 -0.12
CA SER A 863 -3.45 24.78 -1.14
C SER A 863 -3.55 26.31 -1.12
N GLN A 864 -4.70 26.86 -0.71
CA GLN A 864 -4.89 28.31 -0.59
C GLN A 864 -4.05 28.86 0.55
N GLN A 865 -4.12 28.24 1.74
CA GLN A 865 -3.33 28.66 2.88
C GLN A 865 -1.82 28.59 2.60
N VAL A 866 -1.36 27.57 1.88
CA VAL A 866 0.06 27.48 1.50
C VAL A 866 0.43 28.59 0.50
N ALA A 867 -0.43 28.89 -0.48
CA ALA A 867 -0.21 29.99 -1.43
C ALA A 867 -0.16 31.36 -0.72
N ASP A 868 -1.08 31.61 0.21
CA ASP A 868 -1.12 32.82 1.03
C ASP A 868 0.14 32.94 1.90
N ALA A 869 0.60 31.84 2.50
CA ALA A 869 1.84 31.82 3.27
C ALA A 869 3.09 32.06 2.40
N ILE A 870 3.10 31.60 1.15
CA ILE A 870 4.16 31.94 0.19
C ILE A 870 4.15 33.46 -0.08
N PHE A 871 2.97 34.04 -0.34
CA PHE A 871 2.82 35.47 -0.55
C PHE A 871 3.26 36.29 0.67
N GLU A 872 2.83 35.91 1.87
CA GLU A 872 3.27 36.52 3.13
C GLU A 872 4.79 36.43 3.27
N ALA A 873 5.38 35.25 3.03
CA ALA A 873 6.81 35.05 3.17
C ALA A 873 7.66 35.93 2.23
N VAL A 874 7.22 36.15 0.99
CA VAL A 874 7.96 36.99 0.02
C VAL A 874 7.73 38.49 0.21
N THR A 875 6.64 38.89 0.90
CA THR A 875 6.30 40.28 1.21
C THR A 875 6.67 40.72 2.64
N MET A 876 7.04 39.78 3.52
CA MET A 876 7.32 40.04 4.93
C MET A 876 8.43 41.08 5.14
N ASP A 877 8.16 42.07 5.99
CA ASP A 877 9.11 43.12 6.30
C ASP A 877 10.35 42.59 7.03
N THR A 878 11.47 43.28 6.88
CA THR A 878 12.77 42.85 7.42
C THR A 878 12.77 42.78 8.96
N SER A 879 11.99 43.63 9.65
CA SER A 879 11.96 43.63 11.12
C SER A 879 11.27 42.37 11.66
N THR A 880 10.10 42.03 11.10
CA THR A 880 9.35 40.82 11.46
C THR A 880 10.15 39.56 11.13
N ARG A 881 10.79 39.53 9.95
CA ARG A 881 11.69 38.43 9.55
C ARG A 881 12.84 38.22 10.54
N ALA A 882 13.51 39.30 10.95
CA ALA A 882 14.60 39.25 11.91
C ALA A 882 14.15 38.75 13.30
N GLU A 883 12.97 39.18 13.77
CA GLU A 883 12.42 38.72 15.05
C GLU A 883 12.07 37.22 15.01
N ASN A 884 11.43 36.78 13.94
CA ASN A 884 11.08 35.38 13.72
C ASN A 884 12.34 34.50 13.64
N HIS A 885 13.33 34.92 12.84
CA HIS A 885 14.62 34.23 12.77
C HIS A 885 15.30 34.13 14.13
N LYS A 886 15.32 35.20 14.92
CA LYS A 886 15.94 35.21 16.26
C LYS A 886 15.32 34.17 17.19
N LYS A 887 13.98 34.02 17.17
CA LYS A 887 13.25 33.01 17.95
C LYS A 887 13.66 31.59 17.51
N LEU A 888 13.64 31.35 16.20
CA LEU A 888 14.01 30.06 15.60
C LEU A 888 15.46 29.68 15.90
N PHE A 889 16.40 30.61 15.67
CA PHE A 889 17.83 30.39 15.85
C PHE A 889 18.19 30.12 17.31
N LYS A 890 17.54 30.80 18.27
CA LYS A 890 17.69 30.53 19.70
C LYS A 890 17.27 29.11 20.07
N TYR A 891 16.18 28.61 19.47
CA TYR A 891 15.71 27.24 19.73
C TYR A 891 16.69 26.20 19.17
N VAL A 892 17.04 26.32 17.88
CA VAL A 892 17.90 25.36 17.17
C VAL A 892 19.30 25.26 17.78
N ASN A 893 19.87 26.36 18.27
CA ASN A 893 21.16 26.31 18.97
C ASN A 893 21.11 25.73 20.37
N LYS A 894 19.97 25.86 21.07
CA LYS A 894 19.83 25.34 22.43
C LYS A 894 19.53 23.84 22.43
N TYR A 895 18.64 23.41 21.55
CA TYR A 895 18.17 22.02 21.46
C TYR A 895 18.84 21.32 20.28
N SER A 896 20.16 21.10 20.42
CA SER A 896 20.98 20.41 19.42
C SER A 896 20.83 18.89 19.48
N ALA A 897 21.39 18.19 18.49
CA ALA A 897 21.50 16.74 18.49
C ALA A 897 22.25 16.21 19.73
N SER A 898 23.29 16.94 20.16
CA SER A 898 24.03 16.62 21.39
C SER A 898 23.13 16.72 22.63
N PHE A 899 22.33 17.80 22.75
CA PHE A 899 21.37 17.94 23.85
C PHE A 899 20.35 16.81 23.87
N TRP A 900 19.82 16.41 22.72
CA TRP A 900 18.90 15.28 22.58
C TRP A 900 19.51 13.97 23.09
N GLY A 901 20.70 13.62 22.60
CA GLY A 901 21.40 12.39 22.99
C GLY A 901 21.74 12.36 24.48
N SER A 902 22.35 13.44 24.99
CA SER A 902 22.69 13.54 26.41
C SER A 902 21.46 13.50 27.31
N SER A 903 20.35 14.10 26.91
CA SER A 903 19.10 14.08 27.69
C SER A 903 18.49 12.69 27.74
N PHE A 904 18.46 11.97 26.61
CA PHE A 904 17.93 10.60 26.55
C PHE A 904 18.77 9.65 27.42
N ILE A 905 20.10 9.68 27.26
CA ILE A 905 21.01 8.82 28.03
C ILE A 905 20.98 9.18 29.53
N LYS A 906 20.91 10.46 29.88
CA LYS A 906 20.76 10.90 31.27
C LYS A 906 19.47 10.36 31.89
N GLU A 907 18.36 10.39 31.15
CA GLU A 907 17.09 9.87 31.63
C GLU A 907 17.12 8.35 31.80
N MET A 908 17.67 7.63 30.82
CA MET A 908 17.90 6.18 30.91
C MET A 908 18.81 5.82 32.08
N GLY A 909 19.81 6.66 32.39
CA GLY A 909 20.67 6.54 33.56
C GLY A 909 19.91 6.61 34.89
N LYS A 910 18.85 7.42 34.98
CA LYS A 910 18.03 7.58 36.20
C LYS A 910 17.04 6.44 36.42
N VAL A 911 16.60 5.77 35.35
CA VAL A 911 15.71 4.61 35.49
C VAL A 911 16.41 3.57 36.34
N ARG A 912 15.89 3.32 37.54
CA ARG A 912 16.43 2.28 38.42
C ARG A 912 15.97 0.94 37.87
N VAL A 913 16.93 0.03 37.68
CA VAL A 913 16.62 -1.39 37.52
C VAL A 913 16.30 -1.85 38.94
N GLU A 914 15.08 -1.58 39.44
CA GLU A 914 14.71 -2.07 40.77
C GLU A 914 14.66 -3.60 40.75
N ASP A 915 15.28 -4.16 41.79
CA ASP A 915 15.67 -5.56 41.94
C ASP A 915 14.54 -6.55 41.63
N THR A 916 14.81 -7.45 40.70
CA THR A 916 14.03 -8.69 40.44
C THR A 916 14.04 -9.68 41.62
N ASP A 917 14.59 -9.32 42.77
CA ASP A 917 14.73 -10.17 43.96
C ASP A 917 14.07 -9.54 45.20
N LYS A 918 12.72 -9.46 45.22
CA LYS A 918 11.98 -9.39 46.49
C LYS A 918 10.78 -10.34 46.48
N GLU A 919 11.02 -11.58 46.91
CA GLU A 919 10.05 -12.26 47.76
C GLU A 919 9.75 -11.38 48.97
N GLY A 920 8.47 -11.15 49.27
CA GLY A 920 8.05 -10.65 50.59
C GLY A 920 7.08 -9.48 50.57
N GLN A 921 5.79 -9.83 50.74
CA GLN A 921 4.84 -9.15 51.63
C GLN A 921 4.90 -7.61 51.68
N ASN A 922 4.00 -6.97 50.93
CA ASN A 922 3.27 -5.82 51.46
C ASN A 922 1.79 -6.01 51.18
N VAL A 923 1.15 -6.75 52.09
CA VAL A 923 -0.28 -6.61 52.36
C VAL A 923 -0.49 -5.15 52.77
N LEU A 924 -1.05 -4.36 51.87
CA LEU A 924 -1.61 -3.07 52.22
C LEU A 924 -2.72 -3.34 53.26
N LYS A 925 -2.40 -3.08 54.54
CA LYS A 925 -3.41 -2.86 55.58
C LYS A 925 -4.22 -1.64 55.16
N ALA A 926 -5.34 -1.88 54.49
CA ALA A 926 -6.41 -0.91 54.43
C ALA A 926 -6.85 -0.63 55.87
N GLY A 927 -6.80 0.64 56.26
CA GLY A 927 -7.42 1.11 57.49
C GLY A 927 -8.90 0.69 57.49
N LYS A 928 -9.36 0.23 58.65
CA LYS A 928 -10.79 0.19 58.96
C LYS A 928 -11.33 1.59 58.70
N ASP A 929 -12.25 1.69 57.75
CA ASP A 929 -13.47 2.50 57.79
C ASP A 929 -13.93 2.69 56.34
N ASP A 930 -14.69 1.71 55.85
CA ASP A 930 -15.86 1.88 54.97
C ASP A 930 -16.34 0.50 54.51
N ALA A 931 -17.40 0.05 55.17
CA ALA A 931 -18.12 -1.16 54.83
C ALA A 931 -19.14 -0.85 53.72
N GLY A 932 -19.07 -1.60 52.61
CA GLY A 932 -20.22 -1.77 51.71
C GLY A 932 -19.88 -1.73 50.22
N GLY A 933 -19.45 -2.86 49.66
CA GLY A 933 -19.35 -3.03 48.21
C GLY A 933 -18.55 -4.26 47.80
N SER A 934 -19.24 -5.38 47.60
CA SER A 934 -18.66 -6.61 47.04
C SER A 934 -18.26 -6.39 45.58
N GLY A 935 -16.95 -6.29 45.31
CA GLY A 935 -16.37 -6.28 43.97
C GLY A 935 -15.12 -7.16 43.93
N ASN A 936 -15.12 -8.15 43.03
CA ASN A 936 -14.07 -9.14 42.85
C ASN A 936 -12.67 -8.52 42.72
N LEU A 937 -11.78 -8.85 43.65
CA LEU A 937 -10.33 -8.70 43.50
C LEU A 937 -9.82 -9.76 42.50
N LEU A 938 -9.26 -9.32 41.37
CA LEU A 938 -8.55 -10.17 40.44
C LEU A 938 -7.10 -10.35 40.94
N VAL A 939 -6.81 -11.56 41.44
CA VAL A 939 -5.47 -12.09 41.67
C VAL A 939 -5.09 -12.91 40.43
N ASN A 940 -3.83 -12.80 39.99
CA ASN A 940 -3.18 -13.47 38.84
C ASN A 940 -3.41 -12.82 37.47
N GLY A 941 -2.47 -11.96 37.08
CA GLY A 941 -2.40 -11.26 35.80
C GLY A 941 -2.52 -12.16 34.58
N SER A 942 -3.76 -12.39 34.17
CA SER A 942 -4.14 -13.05 32.93
C SER A 942 -4.74 -12.00 32.01
N VAL A 943 -4.17 -11.85 30.81
CA VAL A 943 -4.83 -11.13 29.72
C VAL A 943 -6.07 -11.95 29.35
N PRO A 944 -7.29 -11.40 29.44
CA PRO A 944 -8.48 -12.16 29.07
C PRO A 944 -8.42 -12.49 27.57
N MET A 945 -8.34 -13.79 27.26
CA MET A 945 -8.62 -14.31 25.92
C MET A 945 -10.10 -14.08 25.61
N THR A 946 -10.41 -13.05 24.82
CA THR A 946 -11.73 -12.98 24.17
C THR A 946 -11.81 -14.04 23.07
N PRO A 947 -12.80 -14.95 23.09
CA PRO A 947 -13.10 -15.81 21.96
C PRO A 947 -13.55 -14.95 20.77
N ALA A 948 -13.21 -15.37 19.56
CA ALA A 948 -13.66 -14.77 18.32
C ALA A 948 -15.20 -14.59 18.34
N ALA A 949 -15.64 -13.34 18.37
CA ALA A 949 -17.03 -13.00 18.07
C ALA A 949 -17.14 -12.85 16.56
N ASN A 950 -17.86 -13.78 15.92
CA ASN A 950 -18.38 -13.61 14.57
C ASN A 950 -19.25 -12.35 14.53
N VAL A 951 -18.82 -11.32 13.80
CA VAL A 951 -19.64 -10.42 12.96
C VAL A 951 -18.82 -9.98 11.76
#